data_AF-A0A970YBM9-F1
#
_entry.id   AF-A0A970YBM9-F1
#
_cell.length_a   1.000
_cell.length_b   1.000
_cell.length_c   1.000
_cell.angle_alpha   90.00
_cell.angle_beta   90.00
_cell.angle_gamma   90.00
#
_symmetry.space_group_name_H-M   'P 1'
#
loop_
_entity.id
_entity.type
_entity.pdbx_description
1 polymer ?
#
loop_
_entity_poly.entity_id
_entity_poly.type
_entity_poly.pdbx_seq_one_letter_code
_entity_poly.pdbx_strand_id
1 'polypeptide(L)'
;MKKIVIIGAGFSGVLTAKKLSKKLTKNREAEITIIDKNPFHTMLTELHEVAAGRVKEDSIRIDLRKVFEGRKVNVVHDVVESVDFQARKIRCKNSVHEYDYIVIAAGSRPTFFGIPGAEENSFPLWSYEDAVRLKERIENCFRMAAIETDENEKRKLLSFFVIGAGLTGVEMAGELAEYVPILCRLHGIDPGYVSMSTADALERVVPTLPGKLSAKIQKRLEKMGVNVYLGRTVVEVKKDGVRCEYGGSVTLYSAGTIIWVAGIESSRLTQNAAGALAGAGRGRLTTDKYLRSTKDESVYVTGDNIFYIPEGEKAPVPQMVENCEQSAHTAAHNICCSITGEGELEQYRPKFHGVMVSVGGRFGAARVGTAGHMVNLPSFFAMLAKHFINIVYFAQVLGWNKIFSYLKHEFFTIRNRRSFLGGHFSNRTPSFLLVPLRVWLGAVWVFEGVMKIVGGWLRSAQLSGFFGSAESWFSSILSGADVSGGATAAAPNAAAGATAQAASAAGRALINRNVLDIFRIIFVSAKPVSQATLSDYAFKIDIPLLNSFIDKVVLAGTGVQTAMQTIIVAAEILIGLSLIGGLFSTLSSAVSIVLMAMFVTTTGLYLTTFWMFFGAIAVLFGAGTVFGLDYYAAPLLKRLWTRLGWVRRLYIYHD
;
A
#
# COMPACT_ATOMS: atom_id res chain seq x y z
N MET A 1 -22.23 -22.92 31.84
CA MET A 1 -21.25 -22.21 30.99
C MET A 1 -21.10 -20.80 31.51
N LYS A 2 -19.87 -20.30 31.69
CA LYS A 2 -19.54 -18.93 32.06
C LYS A 2 -19.62 -18.00 30.84
N LYS A 3 -20.45 -16.96 30.92
CA LYS A 3 -20.67 -15.98 29.84
C LYS A 3 -19.71 -14.80 30.01
N ILE A 4 -18.83 -14.59 29.04
CA ILE A 4 -17.91 -13.46 28.99
C ILE A 4 -18.39 -12.50 27.90
N VAL A 5 -18.77 -11.27 28.27
CA VAL A 5 -19.24 -10.26 27.31
C VAL A 5 -18.26 -9.09 27.25
N ILE A 6 -17.79 -8.77 26.05
CA ILE A 6 -16.86 -7.67 25.78
C ILE A 6 -17.64 -6.58 25.04
N ILE A 7 -17.66 -5.37 25.60
CA ILE A 7 -18.32 -4.23 24.99
C ILE A 7 -17.29 -3.39 24.24
N GLY A 8 -17.44 -3.28 22.94
CA GLY A 8 -16.57 -2.54 22.03
C GLY A 8 -15.54 -3.44 21.37
N ALA A 9 -15.41 -3.32 20.05
CA ALA A 9 -14.44 -4.00 19.20
C ALA A 9 -13.37 -3.04 18.67
N GLY A 10 -12.93 -2.11 19.53
CA GLY A 10 -11.72 -1.32 19.34
C GLY A 10 -10.45 -2.14 19.58
N PHE A 11 -9.31 -1.45 19.73
CA PHE A 11 -8.00 -2.08 19.94
C PHE A 11 -7.98 -3.05 21.12
N SER A 12 -8.46 -2.62 22.29
CA SER A 12 -8.45 -3.47 23.50
C SER A 12 -9.45 -4.62 23.40
N GLY A 13 -10.70 -4.36 23.03
CA GLY A 13 -11.76 -5.37 22.98
C GLY A 13 -11.45 -6.52 22.02
N VAL A 14 -10.95 -6.21 20.81
CA VAL A 14 -10.54 -7.23 19.84
C VAL A 14 -9.40 -8.09 20.38
N LEU A 15 -8.36 -7.47 20.96
CA LEU A 15 -7.24 -8.21 21.52
C LEU A 15 -7.64 -9.05 22.72
N THR A 16 -8.51 -8.53 23.61
CA THR A 16 -9.05 -9.27 24.76
C THR A 16 -9.81 -10.51 24.29
N ALA A 17 -10.73 -10.36 23.33
CA ALA A 17 -11.50 -11.47 22.77
C ALA A 17 -10.58 -12.53 22.13
N LYS A 18 -9.58 -12.12 21.34
CA LYS A 18 -8.64 -13.05 20.70
C LYS A 18 -7.78 -13.81 21.71
N LYS A 19 -7.31 -13.13 22.77
CA LYS A 19 -6.48 -13.73 23.82
C LYS A 19 -7.30 -14.68 24.69
N LEU A 20 -8.52 -14.30 25.06
CA LEU A 20 -9.48 -15.17 25.76
C LEU A 20 -9.79 -16.42 24.94
N SER A 21 -10.14 -16.24 23.66
CA SER A 21 -10.43 -17.38 22.77
C SER A 21 -9.24 -18.34 22.67
N LYS A 22 -8.00 -17.83 22.63
CA LYS A 22 -6.79 -18.66 22.63
C LYS A 22 -6.62 -19.40 23.95
N LYS A 23 -6.71 -18.71 25.09
CA LYS A 23 -6.52 -19.30 26.43
C LYS A 23 -7.61 -20.33 26.77
N LEU A 24 -8.85 -20.07 26.37
CA LEU A 24 -10.03 -20.90 26.67
C LEU A 24 -10.41 -21.84 25.52
N THR A 25 -9.53 -22.07 24.54
CA THR A 25 -9.82 -22.90 23.34
C THR A 25 -10.38 -24.29 23.71
N LYS A 26 -9.79 -24.94 24.73
CA LYS A 26 -10.20 -26.28 25.18
C LYS A 26 -11.34 -26.25 26.21
N ASN A 27 -11.65 -25.08 26.76
CA ASN A 27 -12.69 -24.94 27.78
C ASN A 27 -14.07 -24.86 27.11
N ARG A 28 -14.84 -25.94 27.20
CA ARG A 28 -16.21 -25.98 26.67
C ARG A 28 -17.21 -25.18 27.51
N GLU A 29 -16.85 -24.89 28.76
CA GLU A 29 -17.71 -24.20 29.71
C GLU A 29 -17.65 -22.67 29.61
N ALA A 30 -16.82 -22.06 28.76
CA ALA A 30 -16.79 -20.61 28.59
C ALA A 30 -17.37 -20.17 27.23
N GLU A 31 -18.22 -19.15 27.23
CA GLU A 31 -18.77 -18.52 26.03
C GLU A 31 -18.26 -17.07 25.94
N ILE A 32 -17.72 -16.66 24.79
CA ILE A 32 -17.19 -15.31 24.58
C ILE A 32 -18.06 -14.61 23.55
N THR A 33 -18.65 -13.49 23.94
CA THR A 33 -19.40 -12.59 23.05
C THR A 33 -18.74 -11.22 23.01
N ILE A 34 -18.56 -10.67 21.82
CA ILE A 34 -18.14 -9.28 21.63
C ILE A 34 -19.26 -8.50 20.94
N ILE A 35 -19.62 -7.35 21.51
CA ILE A 35 -20.70 -6.49 21.03
C ILE A 35 -20.10 -5.17 20.55
N ASP A 36 -20.33 -4.81 19.28
CA ASP A 36 -19.92 -3.51 18.75
C ASP A 36 -21.01 -2.90 17.86
N LYS A 37 -21.04 -1.56 17.84
CA LYS A 37 -21.98 -0.77 17.04
C LYS A 37 -21.71 -0.84 15.54
N ASN A 38 -20.51 -1.27 15.14
CA ASN A 38 -20.08 -1.40 13.77
C ASN A 38 -19.72 -2.85 13.45
N PRO A 39 -19.94 -3.34 12.21
CA PRO A 39 -19.55 -4.70 11.83
C PRO A 39 -18.04 -4.84 11.56
N PHE A 40 -17.26 -3.79 11.80
CA PHE A 40 -15.82 -3.72 11.54
C PHE A 40 -15.06 -3.05 12.68
N HIS A 41 -13.85 -3.55 12.95
CA HIS A 41 -12.82 -2.87 13.73
C HIS A 41 -12.25 -1.71 12.90
N THR A 42 -12.07 -0.54 13.53
CA THR A 42 -11.55 0.67 12.87
C THR A 42 -10.11 0.94 13.30
N MET A 43 -9.22 1.16 12.34
CA MET A 43 -7.85 1.65 12.58
C MET A 43 -7.87 3.14 12.93
N LEU A 44 -8.14 3.46 14.21
CA LEU A 44 -8.25 4.86 14.68
C LEU A 44 -6.95 5.66 14.47
N THR A 45 -5.81 4.99 14.43
CA THR A 45 -4.49 5.61 14.20
C THR A 45 -4.27 6.08 12.76
N GLU A 46 -5.18 5.78 11.83
CA GLU A 46 -5.05 6.10 10.40
C GLU A 46 -6.20 7.01 9.90
N LEU A 47 -7.05 7.52 10.80
CA LEU A 47 -8.20 8.36 10.43
C LEU A 47 -7.78 9.64 9.67
N HIS A 48 -6.68 10.26 10.09
CA HIS A 48 -6.14 11.47 9.44
C HIS A 48 -5.71 11.22 7.99
N GLU A 49 -5.29 10.00 7.67
CA GLU A 49 -4.86 9.60 6.32
C GLU A 49 -6.06 9.47 5.38
N VAL A 50 -7.18 8.95 5.88
CA VAL A 50 -8.46 8.87 5.15
C VAL A 50 -9.07 10.27 5.00
N ALA A 51 -9.13 11.04 6.09
CA ALA A 51 -9.69 12.39 6.09
C ALA A 51 -9.01 13.31 5.06
N ALA A 52 -7.71 13.12 4.83
CA ALA A 52 -6.93 13.87 3.85
C ALA A 52 -6.71 13.11 2.53
N GLY A 53 -7.49 12.07 2.23
CA GLY A 53 -7.49 11.38 0.94
C GLY A 53 -6.16 10.70 0.55
N ARG A 54 -5.29 10.37 1.51
CA ARG A 54 -4.04 9.64 1.26
C ARG A 54 -4.30 8.16 1.02
N VAL A 55 -5.14 7.56 1.87
CA VAL A 55 -5.55 6.15 1.79
C VAL A 55 -7.05 6.04 1.55
N LYS A 56 -7.50 4.85 1.13
CA LYS A 56 -8.92 4.59 0.93
C LYS A 56 -9.59 4.27 2.27
N GLU A 57 -10.89 4.50 2.34
CA GLU A 57 -11.73 4.18 3.50
C GLU A 57 -11.66 2.71 3.91
N ASP A 58 -11.62 1.80 2.94
CA ASP A 58 -11.50 0.36 3.20
C ASP A 58 -10.17 -0.04 3.85
N SER A 59 -9.14 0.82 3.78
CA SER A 59 -7.84 0.53 4.38
C SER A 59 -7.92 0.45 5.91
N ILE A 60 -8.80 1.27 6.51
CA ILE A 60 -8.96 1.38 7.96
C ILE A 60 -10.12 0.55 8.53
N ARG A 61 -10.90 -0.11 7.67
CA ARG A 61 -12.01 -0.98 8.07
C ARG A 61 -11.60 -2.44 8.04
N ILE A 62 -11.83 -3.13 9.14
CA ILE A 62 -11.48 -4.55 9.31
C ILE A 62 -12.73 -5.30 9.74
N ASP A 63 -13.27 -6.16 8.86
CA ASP A 63 -14.44 -6.99 9.17
C ASP A 63 -14.21 -7.85 10.42
N LEU A 64 -15.06 -7.68 11.44
CA LEU A 64 -14.94 -8.40 12.72
C LEU A 64 -15.14 -9.90 12.55
N ARG A 65 -15.98 -10.35 11.61
CA ARG A 65 -16.18 -11.78 11.36
C ARG A 65 -14.91 -12.43 10.84
N LYS A 66 -14.15 -11.72 9.99
CA LYS A 66 -12.83 -12.18 9.50
C LYS A 66 -11.77 -12.18 10.61
N VAL A 67 -11.82 -11.20 11.53
CA VAL A 67 -10.90 -11.16 12.69
C VAL A 67 -11.03 -12.40 13.58
N PHE A 68 -12.26 -12.89 13.75
CA PHE A 68 -12.59 -14.02 14.61
C PHE A 68 -12.88 -15.32 13.85
N GLU A 69 -12.57 -15.38 12.55
CA GLU A 69 -12.76 -16.59 11.74
C GLU A 69 -11.96 -17.76 12.35
N GLY A 70 -12.63 -18.91 12.52
CA GLY A 70 -12.06 -20.09 13.17
C GLY A 70 -11.81 -19.95 14.68
N ARG A 71 -12.36 -18.92 15.34
CA ARG A 71 -12.24 -18.70 16.79
C ARG A 71 -13.58 -18.84 17.50
N LYS A 72 -13.53 -19.26 18.76
CA LYS A 72 -14.70 -19.37 19.65
C LYS A 72 -15.10 -17.99 20.20
N VAL A 73 -15.54 -17.09 19.32
CA VAL A 73 -16.02 -15.75 19.67
C VAL A 73 -17.30 -15.46 18.88
N ASN A 74 -18.38 -15.18 19.60
CA ASN A 74 -19.63 -14.72 19.01
C ASN A 74 -19.56 -13.21 18.78
N VAL A 75 -19.75 -12.77 17.53
CA VAL A 75 -19.70 -11.34 17.16
C VAL A 75 -21.13 -10.83 16.99
N VAL A 76 -21.51 -9.91 17.87
CA VAL A 76 -22.83 -9.27 17.86
C VAL A 76 -22.67 -7.83 17.36
N HIS A 77 -23.40 -7.51 16.30
CA HIS A 77 -23.49 -6.16 15.77
C HIS A 77 -24.74 -5.50 16.36
N ASP A 78 -24.56 -4.76 17.45
CA ASP A 78 -25.63 -4.02 18.11
C ASP A 78 -25.06 -2.84 18.93
N VAL A 79 -25.91 -1.88 19.27
CA VAL A 79 -25.54 -0.71 20.08
C VAL A 79 -25.87 -1.01 21.53
N VAL A 80 -24.87 -1.02 22.40
CA VAL A 80 -25.10 -1.12 23.86
C VAL A 80 -25.60 0.23 24.39
N GLU A 81 -26.74 0.21 25.07
CA GLU A 81 -27.38 1.41 25.64
C GLU A 81 -27.06 1.54 27.13
N SER A 82 -27.13 0.44 27.89
CA SER A 82 -26.88 0.43 29.32
C SER A 82 -26.42 -0.93 29.82
N VAL A 83 -25.78 -0.94 30.99
CA VAL A 83 -25.40 -2.17 31.72
C VAL A 83 -26.05 -2.11 33.10
N ASP A 84 -26.83 -3.15 33.42
CA ASP A 84 -27.36 -3.39 34.76
C ASP A 84 -26.40 -4.34 35.49
N PHE A 85 -25.59 -3.77 36.37
CA PHE A 85 -24.58 -4.51 37.14
C PHE A 85 -25.19 -5.39 38.24
N GLN A 86 -26.37 -5.04 38.75
CA GLN A 86 -27.07 -5.83 39.77
C GLN A 86 -27.70 -7.07 39.16
N ALA A 87 -28.43 -6.90 38.05
CA ALA A 87 -29.05 -8.02 37.33
C ALA A 87 -28.08 -8.77 36.39
N ARG A 88 -26.85 -8.27 36.23
CA ARG A 88 -25.82 -8.77 35.29
C ARG A 88 -26.32 -8.90 33.85
N LYS A 89 -26.97 -7.84 33.37
CA LYS A 89 -27.56 -7.76 32.03
C LYS A 89 -27.06 -6.55 31.27
N ILE A 90 -26.74 -6.75 30.00
CA ILE A 90 -26.37 -5.71 29.05
C ILE A 90 -27.56 -5.50 28.15
N ARG A 91 -28.10 -4.28 28.16
CA ARG A 91 -29.20 -3.86 27.28
C ARG A 91 -28.59 -3.24 26.03
N CYS A 92 -28.85 -3.88 24.91
CA CYS A 92 -28.57 -3.34 23.59
C CYS A 92 -29.88 -2.84 22.96
N LYS A 93 -29.75 -2.13 21.84
CA LYS A 93 -30.89 -1.59 21.10
C LYS A 93 -31.85 -2.68 20.63
N ASN A 94 -31.34 -3.83 20.20
CA ASN A 94 -32.13 -4.91 19.61
C ASN A 94 -32.11 -6.20 20.44
N SER A 95 -31.23 -6.33 21.42
CA SER A 95 -31.05 -7.54 22.22
C SER A 95 -30.72 -7.26 23.69
N VAL A 96 -30.81 -8.31 24.51
CA VAL A 96 -30.33 -8.31 25.90
C VAL A 96 -29.39 -9.49 26.09
N HIS A 97 -28.24 -9.24 26.71
CA HIS A 97 -27.23 -10.26 26.96
C HIS A 97 -26.92 -10.38 28.45
N GLU A 98 -26.88 -11.59 28.98
CA GLU A 98 -26.44 -11.87 30.35
C GLU A 98 -24.93 -12.11 30.38
N TYR A 99 -24.29 -11.80 31.50
CA TYR A 99 -22.86 -12.05 31.69
C TYR A 99 -22.53 -12.61 33.07
N ASP A 100 -21.48 -13.43 33.13
CA ASP A 100 -20.76 -13.76 34.37
C ASP A 100 -19.55 -12.84 34.54
N TYR A 101 -18.90 -12.48 33.43
CA TYR A 101 -17.79 -11.53 33.37
C TYR A 101 -18.02 -10.54 32.24
N ILE A 102 -17.72 -9.27 32.48
CA ILE A 102 -17.88 -8.20 31.49
C ILE A 102 -16.57 -7.43 31.31
N VAL A 103 -16.25 -7.08 30.07
CA VAL A 103 -15.12 -6.21 29.75
C VAL A 103 -15.64 -4.91 29.13
N ILE A 104 -15.41 -3.79 29.81
CA ILE A 104 -15.71 -2.45 29.30
C ILE A 104 -14.51 -2.00 28.43
N ALA A 105 -14.70 -2.04 27.12
CA ALA A 105 -13.73 -1.64 26.09
C ALA A 105 -14.37 -0.67 25.06
N ALA A 106 -15.31 0.16 25.53
CA ALA A 106 -16.14 1.03 24.72
C ALA A 106 -15.39 2.24 24.10
N GLY A 107 -14.14 2.44 24.49
CA GLY A 107 -13.27 3.47 23.93
C GLY A 107 -13.63 4.88 24.37
N SER A 108 -13.16 5.85 23.61
CA SER A 108 -13.26 7.28 23.90
C SER A 108 -14.06 8.03 22.83
N ARG A 109 -14.41 9.28 23.12
CA ARG A 109 -15.08 10.22 22.21
C ARG A 109 -14.40 11.60 22.30
N PRO A 110 -14.60 12.49 21.33
CA PRO A 110 -14.17 13.88 21.43
C PRO A 110 -14.73 14.55 22.69
N THR A 111 -13.92 15.39 23.34
CA THR A 111 -14.39 16.33 24.36
C THR A 111 -14.25 17.74 23.84
N PHE A 112 -15.30 18.55 24.02
CA PHE A 112 -15.37 19.93 23.55
C PHE A 112 -15.12 20.95 24.68
N PHE A 113 -14.83 20.48 25.89
CA PHE A 113 -14.56 21.29 27.08
C PHE A 113 -15.64 22.32 27.44
N GLY A 114 -16.87 22.12 26.96
CA GLY A 114 -17.97 23.09 27.14
C GLY A 114 -17.81 24.38 26.32
N ILE A 115 -16.91 24.41 25.34
CA ILE A 115 -16.69 25.57 24.48
C ILE A 115 -17.91 25.78 23.58
N PRO A 116 -18.57 26.96 23.63
CA PRO A 116 -19.77 27.23 22.84
C PRO A 116 -19.55 27.02 21.34
N GLY A 117 -20.47 26.29 20.72
CA GLY A 117 -20.49 26.02 19.28
C GLY A 117 -19.47 25.00 18.80
N ALA A 118 -18.60 24.46 19.67
CA ALA A 118 -17.55 23.54 19.26
C ALA A 118 -18.10 22.18 18.79
N GLU A 119 -19.13 21.63 19.46
CA GLU A 119 -19.74 20.36 19.04
C GLU A 119 -20.58 20.53 17.75
N GLU A 120 -21.20 21.69 17.58
CA GLU A 120 -22.14 21.98 16.48
C GLU A 120 -21.43 22.42 15.19
N ASN A 121 -20.38 23.24 15.30
CA ASN A 121 -19.75 23.93 14.17
C ASN A 121 -18.38 23.38 13.78
N SER A 122 -17.92 22.28 14.40
CA SER A 122 -16.64 21.65 14.05
C SER A 122 -16.78 20.21 13.57
N PHE A 123 -15.72 19.73 12.91
CA PHE A 123 -15.58 18.34 12.48
C PHE A 123 -14.60 17.65 13.43
N PRO A 124 -15.07 16.74 14.31
CA PRO A 124 -14.15 15.91 15.06
C PRO A 124 -13.43 14.92 14.13
N LEU A 125 -12.41 14.23 14.65
CA LEU A 125 -11.73 13.14 13.96
C LEU A 125 -11.44 12.00 14.94
N TRP A 126 -12.47 11.24 15.31
CA TRP A 126 -12.34 10.15 16.29
C TRP A 126 -13.07 8.86 15.90
N SER A 127 -13.73 8.83 14.75
CA SER A 127 -14.42 7.66 14.21
C SER A 127 -14.19 7.51 12.70
N TYR A 128 -14.56 6.34 12.17
CA TYR A 128 -14.59 6.11 10.73
C TYR A 128 -15.49 7.14 10.04
N GLU A 129 -16.69 7.34 10.59
CA GLU A 129 -17.69 8.26 10.08
C GLU A 129 -17.16 9.71 10.06
N ASP A 130 -16.44 10.11 11.10
CA ASP A 130 -15.79 11.44 11.15
C ASP A 130 -14.77 11.63 10.03
N ALA A 131 -13.92 10.62 9.79
CA ALA A 131 -12.90 10.70 8.75
C ALA A 131 -13.52 10.81 7.35
N VAL A 132 -14.58 10.04 7.06
CA VAL A 132 -15.31 10.12 5.78
C VAL A 132 -16.00 11.46 5.62
N ARG A 133 -16.72 11.92 6.65
CA ARG A 133 -17.43 13.21 6.65
C ARG A 133 -16.46 14.38 6.47
N LEU A 134 -15.30 14.34 7.14
CA LEU A 134 -14.29 15.38 7.01
C LEU A 134 -13.65 15.39 5.62
N LYS A 135 -13.34 14.22 5.05
CA LYS A 135 -12.84 14.12 3.67
C LYS A 135 -13.83 14.72 2.67
N GLU A 136 -15.10 14.33 2.77
CA GLU A 136 -16.16 14.86 1.90
C GLU A 136 -16.30 16.38 2.06
N ARG A 137 -16.27 16.89 3.30
CA ARG A 137 -16.29 18.33 3.57
C ARG A 137 -15.14 19.04 2.87
N ILE A 138 -13.91 18.55 3.04
CA ILE A 138 -12.71 19.16 2.44
C ILE A 138 -12.84 19.18 0.92
N GLU A 139 -13.15 18.06 0.28
CA GLU A 139 -13.30 18.00 -1.17
C GLU A 139 -14.44 18.90 -1.67
N ASN A 140 -15.55 18.96 -0.94
CA ASN A 140 -16.68 19.81 -1.30
C ASN A 140 -16.34 21.30 -1.19
N CYS A 141 -15.55 21.73 -0.21
CA CYS A 141 -15.06 23.11 -0.13
C CYS A 141 -14.29 23.51 -1.40
N PHE A 142 -13.42 22.63 -1.92
CA PHE A 142 -12.72 22.90 -3.18
C PHE A 142 -13.65 22.90 -4.39
N ARG A 143 -14.66 22.01 -4.44
CA ARG A 143 -15.69 22.02 -5.48
C ARG A 143 -16.49 23.32 -5.49
N MET A 144 -16.92 23.80 -4.33
CA MET A 144 -17.65 25.05 -4.18
C MET A 144 -16.78 26.26 -4.53
N ALA A 145 -15.54 26.29 -4.03
CA ALA A 145 -14.60 27.38 -4.31
C ALA A 145 -14.24 27.52 -5.80
N ALA A 146 -14.29 26.44 -6.58
CA ALA A 146 -14.00 26.45 -8.01
C ALA A 146 -15.07 27.19 -8.84
N ILE A 147 -16.30 27.29 -8.34
CA ILE A 147 -17.40 28.02 -8.99
C ILE A 147 -17.74 29.34 -8.29
N GLU A 148 -17.10 29.62 -7.15
CA GLU A 148 -17.32 30.84 -6.38
C GLU A 148 -16.67 32.05 -7.05
N THR A 149 -17.45 33.12 -7.19
CA THR A 149 -17.04 34.36 -7.83
C THR A 149 -16.60 35.42 -6.82
N ASP A 150 -17.15 35.42 -5.60
CA ASP A 150 -16.70 36.30 -4.53
C ASP A 150 -15.39 35.78 -3.93
N GLU A 151 -14.32 36.57 -4.06
CA GLU A 151 -13.00 36.21 -3.57
C GLU A 151 -12.94 36.05 -2.05
N ASN A 152 -13.76 36.78 -1.28
CA ASN A 152 -13.80 36.65 0.18
C ASN A 152 -14.45 35.33 0.60
N GLU A 153 -15.56 34.97 -0.03
CA GLU A 153 -16.24 33.70 0.22
C GLU A 153 -15.38 32.52 -0.24
N LYS A 154 -14.69 32.66 -1.38
CA LYS A 154 -13.72 31.66 -1.86
C LYS A 154 -12.59 31.45 -0.85
N ARG A 155 -11.99 32.52 -0.32
CA ARG A 155 -10.97 32.42 0.75
C ARG A 155 -11.53 31.71 1.97
N LYS A 156 -12.72 32.11 2.43
CA LYS A 156 -13.39 31.48 3.58
C LYS A 156 -13.58 29.99 3.37
N LEU A 157 -14.13 29.56 2.23
CA LEU A 157 -14.31 28.14 1.90
C LEU A 157 -12.99 27.36 1.94
N LEU A 158 -11.90 27.99 1.52
CA LEU A 158 -10.54 27.43 1.46
C LEU A 158 -9.70 27.72 2.72
N SER A 159 -10.33 28.15 3.81
CA SER A 159 -9.69 28.34 5.11
C SER A 159 -9.97 27.16 6.03
N PHE A 160 -8.91 26.44 6.42
CA PHE A 160 -8.96 25.26 7.29
C PHE A 160 -8.28 25.54 8.63
N PHE A 161 -8.96 25.23 9.73
CA PHE A 161 -8.48 25.52 11.08
C PHE A 161 -8.51 24.27 11.97
N VAL A 162 -7.34 23.78 12.38
CA VAL A 162 -7.18 22.59 13.23
C VAL A 162 -7.02 23.02 14.70
N ILE A 163 -8.01 22.70 15.53
CA ILE A 163 -7.99 23.00 16.96
C ILE A 163 -7.40 21.81 17.72
N GLY A 164 -6.27 22.03 18.38
CA GLY A 164 -5.42 21.03 19.01
C GLY A 164 -4.16 20.76 18.18
N ALA A 165 -3.00 20.97 18.76
CA ALA A 165 -1.67 20.68 18.21
C ALA A 165 -0.97 19.52 18.97
N GLY A 166 -1.78 18.62 19.54
CA GLY A 166 -1.34 17.31 20.02
C GLY A 166 -1.01 16.34 18.87
N LEU A 167 -0.95 15.04 19.18
CA LEU A 167 -0.62 13.99 18.19
C LEU A 167 -1.56 14.05 16.97
N THR A 168 -2.85 13.83 17.16
CA THR A 168 -3.84 13.76 16.09
C THR A 168 -3.92 15.05 15.27
N GLY A 169 -3.83 16.21 15.92
CA GLY A 169 -3.92 17.50 15.21
C GLY A 169 -2.71 17.80 14.34
N VAL A 170 -1.51 17.47 14.79
CA VAL A 170 -0.31 17.56 13.95
C VAL A 170 -0.36 16.60 12.77
N GLU A 171 -0.83 15.36 12.98
CA GLU A 171 -1.00 14.39 11.90
C GLU A 171 -2.00 14.89 10.86
N MET A 172 -3.16 15.35 11.31
CA MET A 172 -4.20 15.89 10.42
C MET A 172 -3.74 17.14 9.68
N ALA A 173 -3.11 18.10 10.36
CA ALA A 173 -2.59 19.32 9.73
C ALA A 173 -1.50 19.00 8.69
N GLY A 174 -0.59 18.07 9.01
CA GLY A 174 0.44 17.62 8.08
C GLY A 174 -0.12 16.91 6.86
N GLU A 175 -1.10 16.01 7.04
CA GLU A 175 -1.76 15.34 5.92
C GLU A 175 -2.53 16.31 5.03
N LEU A 176 -3.30 17.22 5.62
CA LEU A 176 -4.05 18.21 4.87
C LEU A 176 -3.12 19.13 4.07
N ALA A 177 -1.98 19.53 4.64
CA ALA A 177 -1.01 20.38 3.96
C ALA A 177 -0.32 19.68 2.77
N GLU A 178 -0.21 18.35 2.78
CA GLU A 178 0.20 17.60 1.59
C GLU A 178 -0.94 17.41 0.57
N TYR A 179 -2.19 17.45 1.02
CA TYR A 179 -3.36 17.24 0.18
C TYR A 179 -3.79 18.50 -0.58
N VAL A 180 -3.76 19.65 0.09
CA VAL A 180 -4.18 20.95 -0.46
C VAL A 180 -3.58 21.23 -1.85
N PRO A 181 -2.25 21.09 -2.09
CA PRO A 181 -1.69 21.36 -3.42
C PRO A 181 -2.23 20.43 -4.52
N ILE A 182 -2.70 19.23 -4.15
CA ILE A 182 -3.32 18.29 -5.09
C ILE A 182 -4.73 18.77 -5.42
N LEU A 183 -5.51 19.13 -4.40
CA LEU A 183 -6.86 19.66 -4.57
C LEU A 183 -6.88 20.96 -5.37
N CYS A 184 -5.94 21.88 -5.10
CA CYS A 184 -5.74 23.10 -5.91
C CYS A 184 -5.59 22.76 -7.40
N ARG A 185 -4.70 21.82 -7.75
CA ARG A 185 -4.50 21.41 -9.15
C ARG A 185 -5.73 20.73 -9.75
N LEU A 186 -6.40 19.87 -9.00
CA LEU A 186 -7.58 19.14 -9.49
C LEU A 186 -8.76 20.07 -9.80
N HIS A 187 -8.89 21.15 -9.04
CA HIS A 187 -10.00 22.09 -9.15
C HIS A 187 -9.62 23.42 -9.82
N GLY A 188 -8.40 23.58 -10.32
CA GLY A 188 -7.94 24.82 -10.96
C GLY A 188 -7.87 26.02 -10.01
N ILE A 189 -7.68 25.80 -8.72
CA ILE A 189 -7.63 26.84 -7.68
C ILE A 189 -6.20 27.31 -7.46
N ASP A 190 -5.98 28.62 -7.45
CA ASP A 190 -4.71 29.22 -7.03
C ASP A 190 -4.46 28.92 -5.53
N PRO A 191 -3.33 28.27 -5.18
CA PRO A 191 -2.96 28.02 -3.78
C PRO A 191 -2.94 29.28 -2.90
N GLY A 192 -2.78 30.49 -3.46
CA GLY A 192 -2.84 31.75 -2.72
C GLY A 192 -4.20 32.06 -2.09
N TYR A 193 -5.27 31.34 -2.45
CA TYR A 193 -6.58 31.44 -1.79
C TYR A 193 -6.71 30.53 -0.55
N VAL A 194 -5.84 29.54 -0.40
CA VAL A 194 -5.94 28.54 0.66
C VAL A 194 -5.17 28.99 1.90
N SER A 195 -5.80 28.91 3.06
CA SER A 195 -5.12 29.17 4.35
C SER A 195 -5.28 27.98 5.29
N MET A 196 -4.20 27.57 5.93
CA MET A 196 -4.22 26.52 6.94
C MET A 196 -3.67 27.05 8.25
N SER A 197 -4.41 26.81 9.33
CA SER A 197 -3.99 27.20 10.67
C SER A 197 -4.20 26.07 11.67
N THR A 198 -3.38 26.03 12.71
CA THR A 198 -3.61 25.18 13.88
C THR A 198 -3.44 25.99 15.15
N ALA A 199 -4.30 25.81 16.15
CA ALA A 199 -4.16 26.46 17.44
C ALA A 199 -4.20 25.46 18.60
N ASP A 200 -3.46 25.78 19.67
CA ASP A 200 -3.47 25.02 20.91
C ASP A 200 -3.24 25.98 22.10
N ALA A 201 -3.86 25.67 23.24
CA ALA A 201 -3.65 26.39 24.49
C ALA A 201 -2.25 26.12 25.09
N LEU A 202 -1.64 25.00 24.72
CA LEU A 202 -0.31 24.62 25.17
C LEU A 202 0.79 25.39 24.42
N GLU A 203 1.94 25.52 25.06
CA GLU A 203 3.08 26.30 24.55
C GLU A 203 3.88 25.57 23.45
N ARG A 204 3.63 24.27 23.23
CA ARG A 204 4.38 23.45 22.27
C ARG A 204 3.47 22.45 21.56
N VAL A 205 3.73 22.24 20.27
CA VAL A 205 3.17 21.12 19.53
C VAL A 205 3.67 19.79 20.08
N VAL A 206 2.79 18.80 20.18
CA VAL A 206 3.08 17.44 20.67
C VAL A 206 3.94 17.47 21.95
N PRO A 207 3.40 18.00 23.07
CA PRO A 207 4.16 18.26 24.29
C PRO A 207 4.71 16.98 24.95
N THR A 208 4.14 15.82 24.60
CA THR A 208 4.61 14.49 24.99
C THR A 208 5.99 14.14 24.42
N LEU A 209 6.45 14.84 23.39
CA LEU A 209 7.79 14.70 22.85
C LEU A 209 8.75 15.74 23.48
N PRO A 210 10.07 15.43 23.52
CA PRO A 210 11.09 16.38 23.94
C PRO A 210 11.03 17.68 23.12
N GLY A 211 11.32 18.81 23.76
CA GLY A 211 11.22 20.14 23.15
C GLY A 211 11.93 20.28 21.80
N LYS A 212 13.09 19.64 21.63
CA LYS A 212 13.82 19.62 20.33
C LYS A 212 13.03 18.93 19.21
N LEU A 213 12.27 17.87 19.50
CA LEU A 213 11.42 17.20 18.51
C LEU A 213 10.15 18.02 18.23
N SER A 214 9.49 18.55 19.27
CA SER A 214 8.37 19.48 19.12
C SER A 214 8.73 20.66 18.20
N ALA A 215 9.88 21.31 18.43
CA ALA A 215 10.34 22.41 17.58
C ALA A 215 10.58 22.01 16.12
N LYS A 216 11.07 20.78 15.87
CA LYS A 216 11.22 20.25 14.50
C LYS A 216 9.88 20.03 13.81
N ILE A 217 8.88 19.53 14.55
CA ILE A 217 7.51 19.32 14.06
C ILE A 217 6.88 20.67 13.70
N GLN A 218 6.95 21.65 14.61
CA GLN A 218 6.43 23.00 14.37
C GLN A 218 7.06 23.62 13.12
N LYS A 219 8.39 23.63 13.03
CA LYS A 219 9.11 24.13 11.85
C LYS A 219 8.72 23.41 10.56
N ARG A 220 8.40 22.11 10.64
CA ARG A 220 7.93 21.33 9.49
C ARG A 220 6.54 21.78 9.05
N LEU A 221 5.59 21.96 9.97
CA LEU A 221 4.25 22.47 9.68
C LEU A 221 4.30 23.87 9.06
N GLU A 222 5.08 24.78 9.65
CA GLU A 222 5.28 26.15 9.14
C GLU A 222 5.88 26.13 7.73
N LYS A 223 6.88 25.28 7.47
CA LYS A 223 7.45 25.09 6.11
C LYS A 223 6.44 24.55 5.10
N MET A 224 5.39 23.86 5.57
CA MET A 224 4.31 23.36 4.73
C MET A 224 3.19 24.39 4.53
N GLY A 225 3.32 25.61 5.08
CA GLY A 225 2.34 26.69 4.95
C GLY A 225 1.25 26.69 6.02
N VAL A 226 1.43 25.93 7.12
CA VAL A 226 0.49 25.93 8.25
C VAL A 226 0.88 27.00 9.26
N ASN A 227 -0.04 27.91 9.56
CA ASN A 227 0.13 28.88 10.64
C ASN A 227 -0.06 28.18 12.00
N VAL A 228 0.95 28.22 12.87
CA VAL A 228 0.92 27.55 14.17
C VAL A 228 0.71 28.57 15.29
N TYR A 229 -0.41 28.44 15.99
CA TYR A 229 -0.92 29.38 16.97
C TYR A 229 -0.94 28.76 18.38
N LEU A 230 0.22 28.79 19.05
CA LEU A 230 0.38 28.21 20.41
C LEU A 230 0.04 29.22 21.51
N GLY A 231 -0.23 28.71 22.72
CA GLY A 231 -0.64 29.52 23.87
C GLY A 231 -2.01 30.19 23.72
N ARG A 232 -2.82 29.78 22.73
CA ARG A 232 -4.10 30.40 22.36
C ARG A 232 -5.26 29.51 22.78
N THR A 233 -6.09 30.02 23.66
CA THR A 233 -7.27 29.30 24.13
C THR A 233 -8.44 29.56 23.18
N VAL A 234 -9.08 28.50 22.67
CA VAL A 234 -10.32 28.65 21.90
C VAL A 234 -11.46 28.91 22.87
N VAL A 235 -12.19 30.00 22.64
CA VAL A 235 -13.29 30.45 23.52
C VAL A 235 -14.67 30.28 22.90
N GLU A 236 -14.77 30.23 21.57
CA GLU A 236 -16.02 30.04 20.84
C GLU A 236 -15.73 29.52 19.43
N VAL A 237 -16.55 28.59 18.94
CA VAL A 237 -16.52 28.10 17.55
C VAL A 237 -17.80 28.51 16.85
N LYS A 238 -17.70 29.39 15.85
CA LYS A 238 -18.80 29.83 15.00
C LYS A 238 -18.83 29.00 13.71
N LYS A 239 -19.94 29.05 12.99
CA LYS A 239 -20.13 28.36 11.69
C LYS A 239 -19.02 28.71 10.67
N ASP A 240 -18.59 29.97 10.67
CA ASP A 240 -17.68 30.54 9.67
C ASP A 240 -16.33 30.99 10.27
N GLY A 241 -16.00 30.56 11.49
CA GLY A 241 -14.73 30.94 12.13
C GLY A 241 -14.58 30.55 13.59
N VAL A 242 -13.38 30.77 14.13
CA VAL A 242 -13.02 30.42 15.50
C VAL A 242 -12.52 31.66 16.26
N ARG A 243 -12.97 31.84 17.50
CA ARG A 243 -12.45 32.88 18.39
C ARG A 243 -11.41 32.28 19.33
N CYS A 244 -10.21 32.87 19.31
CA CYS A 244 -9.12 32.49 20.20
C CYS A 244 -8.72 33.67 21.06
N GLU A 245 -8.46 33.42 22.34
CA GLU A 245 -7.91 34.36 23.29
C GLU A 245 -6.40 34.19 23.41
N TYR A 246 -5.67 35.32 23.41
CA TYR A 246 -4.23 35.39 23.67
C TYR A 246 -3.87 36.72 24.32
N GLY A 247 -3.13 36.69 25.43
CA GLY A 247 -2.68 37.91 26.11
C GLY A 247 -3.82 38.86 26.51
N GLY A 248 -4.99 38.33 26.85
CA GLY A 248 -6.19 39.11 27.19
C GLY A 248 -6.97 39.69 26.01
N SER A 249 -6.58 39.40 24.76
CA SER A 249 -7.27 39.84 23.55
C SER A 249 -7.91 38.67 22.82
N VAL A 250 -9.16 38.83 22.36
CA VAL A 250 -9.89 37.81 21.58
C VAL A 250 -9.85 38.15 20.09
N THR A 251 -9.31 37.24 19.28
CA THR A 251 -9.23 37.37 17.82
C THR A 251 -10.16 36.36 17.14
N LEU A 252 -10.90 36.79 16.12
CA LEU A 252 -11.70 35.92 15.25
C LEU A 252 -10.89 35.54 14.01
N TYR A 253 -10.74 34.24 13.77
CA TYR A 253 -10.15 33.68 12.57
C TYR A 253 -11.24 33.12 11.66
N SER A 254 -11.33 33.62 10.42
CA SER A 254 -12.26 33.10 9.42
C SER A 254 -11.83 31.71 8.96
N ALA A 255 -12.75 30.75 8.95
CA ALA A 255 -12.50 29.39 8.49
C ALA A 255 -13.78 28.70 8.02
N GLY A 256 -13.77 28.19 6.79
CA GLY A 256 -14.86 27.39 6.25
C GLY A 256 -14.88 25.97 6.80
N THR A 257 -13.76 25.45 7.31
CA THR A 257 -13.71 24.13 7.95
C THR A 257 -12.90 24.17 9.23
N ILE A 258 -13.55 23.86 10.34
CA ILE A 258 -12.95 23.80 11.67
C ILE A 258 -12.84 22.34 12.08
N ILE A 259 -11.63 21.86 12.37
CA ILE A 259 -11.33 20.47 12.70
C ILE A 259 -10.98 20.39 14.18
N TRP A 260 -11.73 19.62 14.95
CA TRP A 260 -11.59 19.53 16.41
C TRP A 260 -10.89 18.25 16.86
N VAL A 261 -9.71 18.41 17.44
CA VAL A 261 -8.82 17.30 17.87
C VAL A 261 -8.07 17.63 19.16
N ALA A 262 -8.59 18.58 19.95
CA ALA A 262 -7.95 19.10 21.16
C ALA A 262 -8.08 18.18 22.40
N GLY A 263 -8.96 17.19 22.37
CA GLY A 263 -9.06 16.25 23.47
C GLY A 263 -10.12 15.19 23.31
N ILE A 264 -10.02 14.21 24.22
CA ILE A 264 -10.95 13.10 24.32
C ILE A 264 -11.40 12.90 25.78
N GLU A 265 -12.49 12.16 25.90
CA GLU A 265 -13.05 11.65 27.14
C GLU A 265 -13.61 10.24 26.91
N SER A 266 -13.92 9.50 27.97
CA SER A 266 -14.49 8.15 27.80
C SER A 266 -15.86 8.19 27.12
N SER A 267 -16.25 7.09 26.47
CA SER A 267 -17.56 6.95 25.83
C SER A 267 -18.74 7.27 26.78
N ARG A 268 -19.88 7.68 26.22
CA ARG A 268 -21.12 7.93 27.01
C ARG A 268 -21.51 6.71 27.84
N LEU A 269 -21.36 5.50 27.28
CA LEU A 269 -21.64 4.25 27.99
C LEU A 269 -20.77 4.10 29.25
N THR A 270 -19.47 4.36 29.12
CA THR A 270 -18.52 4.32 30.23
C THR A 270 -18.84 5.37 31.29
N GLN A 271 -19.20 6.59 30.87
CA GLN A 271 -19.61 7.66 31.78
C GLN A 271 -20.89 7.29 32.55
N ASN A 272 -21.87 6.68 31.88
CA ASN A 272 -23.08 6.20 32.54
C ASN A 272 -22.76 5.08 33.55
N ALA A 273 -21.84 4.17 33.20
CA ALA A 273 -21.40 3.09 34.09
C ALA A 273 -20.64 3.60 35.33
N ALA A 274 -20.03 4.80 35.26
CA ALA A 274 -19.28 5.38 36.36
C ALA A 274 -20.13 5.62 37.62
N GLY A 275 -21.44 5.85 37.47
CA GLY A 275 -22.36 5.98 38.60
C GLY A 275 -22.44 4.72 39.47
N ALA A 276 -22.27 3.54 38.86
CA ALA A 276 -22.28 2.25 39.56
C ALA A 276 -20.88 1.73 39.93
N LEU A 277 -19.86 2.01 39.12
CA LEU A 277 -18.53 1.39 39.22
C LEU A 277 -17.40 2.29 39.74
N ALA A 278 -17.71 3.55 40.07
CA ALA A 278 -16.79 4.65 40.37
C ALA A 278 -15.98 5.16 39.16
N GLY A 279 -16.18 6.44 38.82
CA GLY A 279 -15.47 7.12 37.74
C GLY A 279 -14.43 8.15 38.21
N ALA A 280 -13.50 8.46 37.32
CA ALA A 280 -12.47 9.48 37.49
C ALA A 280 -11.97 9.99 36.12
N GLY A 281 -11.16 11.05 36.12
CA GLY A 281 -10.35 11.48 34.96
C GLY A 281 -11.08 11.55 33.61
N ARG A 282 -12.07 12.44 33.46
CA ARG A 282 -12.89 12.60 32.23
C ARG A 282 -13.69 11.34 31.87
N GLY A 283 -14.39 10.80 32.86
CA GLY A 283 -15.36 9.73 32.66
C GLY A 283 -14.79 8.32 32.53
N ARG A 284 -13.49 8.13 32.84
CA ARG A 284 -12.83 6.82 32.92
C ARG A 284 -13.29 6.10 34.20
N LEU A 285 -13.12 4.79 34.28
CA LEU A 285 -13.53 3.96 35.42
C LEU A 285 -12.32 3.58 36.28
N THR A 286 -12.43 3.77 37.60
CA THR A 286 -11.35 3.44 38.53
C THR A 286 -11.19 1.93 38.65
N THR A 287 -9.98 1.43 38.41
CA THR A 287 -9.68 0.00 38.52
C THR A 287 -8.71 -0.32 39.65
N ASP A 288 -8.75 -1.57 40.11
CA ASP A 288 -7.67 -2.14 40.92
C ASP A 288 -6.44 -2.48 40.06
N LYS A 289 -5.41 -3.03 40.72
CA LYS A 289 -4.16 -3.47 40.08
C LYS A 289 -4.33 -4.66 39.13
N TYR A 290 -5.49 -5.29 39.06
CA TYR A 290 -5.80 -6.43 38.19
C TYR A 290 -6.72 -6.04 37.01
N LEU A 291 -6.99 -4.72 36.86
CA LEU A 291 -7.91 -4.14 35.88
C LEU A 291 -9.39 -4.46 36.13
N ARG A 292 -9.75 -4.83 37.35
CA ARG A 292 -11.14 -5.01 37.78
C ARG A 292 -11.70 -3.68 38.28
N SER A 293 -13.01 -3.49 38.18
CA SER A 293 -13.67 -2.39 38.88
C SER A 293 -13.40 -2.51 40.39
N THR A 294 -13.21 -1.37 41.04
CA THR A 294 -13.10 -1.32 42.51
C THR A 294 -14.39 -1.70 43.25
N LYS A 295 -15.51 -1.83 42.53
CA LYS A 295 -16.84 -2.14 43.09
C LYS A 295 -17.33 -3.55 42.74
N ASP A 296 -16.87 -4.12 41.63
CA ASP A 296 -17.32 -5.41 41.14
C ASP A 296 -16.17 -6.18 40.47
N GLU A 297 -15.77 -7.30 41.06
CA GLU A 297 -14.66 -8.13 40.59
C GLU A 297 -14.99 -8.87 39.28
N SER A 298 -16.25 -8.95 38.88
CA SER A 298 -16.69 -9.52 37.59
C SER A 298 -16.55 -8.54 36.43
N VAL A 299 -16.30 -7.26 36.72
CA VAL A 299 -16.20 -6.18 35.73
C VAL A 299 -14.73 -5.84 35.50
N TYR A 300 -14.25 -6.05 34.29
CA TYR A 300 -12.92 -5.65 33.85
C TYR A 300 -13.02 -4.41 32.96
N VAL A 301 -12.02 -3.52 33.02
CA VAL A 301 -11.95 -2.31 32.20
C VAL A 301 -10.64 -2.31 31.42
N THR A 302 -10.69 -1.99 30.13
CA THR A 302 -9.50 -2.01 29.25
C THR A 302 -9.43 -0.79 28.35
N GLY A 303 -8.25 -0.55 27.76
CA GLY A 303 -8.00 0.55 26.84
C GLY A 303 -8.24 1.92 27.45
N ASP A 304 -8.87 2.81 26.68
CA ASP A 304 -9.06 4.22 27.04
C ASP A 304 -10.00 4.46 28.23
N ASN A 305 -10.72 3.42 28.68
CA ASN A 305 -11.68 3.51 29.78
C ASN A 305 -11.07 3.30 31.16
N ILE A 306 -9.86 2.76 31.26
CA ILE A 306 -9.18 2.48 32.54
C ILE A 306 -8.82 3.80 33.21
N PHE A 307 -9.09 4.03 34.49
CA PHE A 307 -8.40 5.01 35.31
C PHE A 307 -7.60 4.28 36.39
N TYR A 308 -6.29 4.19 36.18
CA TYR A 308 -5.38 3.49 37.07
C TYR A 308 -4.04 4.22 37.08
N ILE A 309 -3.50 4.45 38.28
CA ILE A 309 -2.17 5.02 38.50
C ILE A 309 -1.27 3.86 38.95
N PRO A 310 -0.34 3.39 38.10
CA PRO A 310 0.60 2.35 38.50
C PRO A 310 1.43 2.75 39.72
N GLU A 311 1.85 1.77 40.50
CA GLU A 311 2.69 1.99 41.69
C GLU A 311 4.00 2.70 41.30
N GLY A 312 4.33 3.78 42.00
CA GLY A 312 5.49 4.63 41.71
C GLY A 312 5.26 5.72 40.66
N GLU A 313 4.12 5.74 39.98
CA GLU A 313 3.77 6.77 39.00
C GLU A 313 2.89 7.88 39.60
N LYS A 314 2.92 9.06 38.98
CA LYS A 314 2.13 10.24 39.42
C LYS A 314 0.88 10.49 38.60
N ALA A 315 0.77 9.84 37.45
CA ALA A 315 -0.29 10.07 36.48
C ALA A 315 -0.97 8.75 36.10
N PRO A 316 -2.26 8.78 35.72
CA PRO A 316 -2.93 7.59 35.26
C PRO A 316 -2.35 7.14 33.91
N VAL A 317 -2.53 5.86 33.60
CA VAL A 317 -2.08 5.29 32.32
C VAL A 317 -2.61 6.10 31.12
N PRO A 318 -1.80 6.32 30.07
CA PRO A 318 -2.20 7.08 28.90
C PRO A 318 -3.27 6.37 28.06
N GLN A 319 -4.09 7.15 27.37
CA GLN A 319 -5.08 6.68 26.39
C GLN A 319 -4.39 6.49 25.04
N MET A 320 -3.80 5.30 24.85
CA MET A 320 -3.01 4.96 23.67
C MET A 320 -3.21 3.49 23.26
N VAL A 321 -2.94 3.18 21.99
CA VAL A 321 -3.07 1.80 21.46
C VAL A 321 -2.23 0.82 22.26
N GLU A 322 -1.00 1.18 22.61
CA GLU A 322 -0.14 0.29 23.40
C GLU A 322 -0.73 -0.04 24.78
N ASN A 323 -1.41 0.93 25.41
CA ASN A 323 -2.16 0.70 26.65
C ASN A 323 -3.32 -0.29 26.41
N CYS A 324 -3.99 -0.19 25.28
CA CYS A 324 -5.01 -1.16 24.86
C CYS A 324 -4.43 -2.57 24.72
N GLU A 325 -3.25 -2.72 24.11
CA GLU A 325 -2.62 -4.04 23.93
C GLU A 325 -2.22 -4.70 25.25
N GLN A 326 -1.59 -3.91 26.13
CA GLN A 326 -1.10 -4.39 27.42
C GLN A 326 -2.27 -4.69 28.38
N SER A 327 -3.27 -3.80 28.45
CA SER A 327 -4.46 -4.04 29.29
C SER A 327 -5.29 -5.22 28.82
N ALA A 328 -5.39 -5.44 27.50
CA ALA A 328 -6.07 -6.61 26.94
C ALA A 328 -5.38 -7.93 27.32
N HIS A 329 -4.04 -7.93 27.40
CA HIS A 329 -3.29 -9.11 27.88
C HIS A 329 -3.64 -9.44 29.33
N THR A 330 -3.49 -8.48 30.23
CA THR A 330 -3.72 -8.67 31.67
C THR A 330 -5.18 -9.03 31.96
N ALA A 331 -6.15 -8.33 31.37
CA ALA A 331 -7.57 -8.65 31.58
C ALA A 331 -7.93 -10.07 31.06
N ALA A 332 -7.45 -10.46 29.87
CA ALA A 332 -7.71 -11.79 29.35
C ALA A 332 -7.07 -12.91 30.18
N HIS A 333 -5.87 -12.67 30.74
CA HIS A 333 -5.23 -13.60 31.67
C HIS A 333 -6.02 -13.73 32.98
N ASN A 334 -6.37 -12.60 33.59
CA ASN A 334 -7.07 -12.56 34.87
C ASN A 334 -8.47 -13.18 34.79
N ILE A 335 -9.25 -12.88 33.75
CA ILE A 335 -10.54 -13.52 33.50
C ILE A 335 -10.38 -15.04 33.33
N CYS A 336 -9.34 -15.50 32.62
CA CYS A 336 -9.08 -16.92 32.46
C CYS A 336 -8.83 -17.59 33.82
N CYS A 337 -7.95 -17.02 34.65
CA CYS A 337 -7.68 -17.53 35.99
C CYS A 337 -8.92 -17.52 36.88
N SER A 338 -9.74 -16.47 36.83
CA SER A 338 -11.00 -16.39 37.59
C SER A 338 -12.05 -17.42 37.14
N ILE A 339 -12.01 -17.86 35.88
CA ILE A 339 -12.95 -18.87 35.35
C ILE A 339 -12.46 -20.29 35.65
N THR A 340 -11.18 -20.57 35.45
CA THR A 340 -10.63 -21.92 35.61
C THR A 340 -10.25 -22.24 37.06
N GLY A 341 -10.02 -21.22 37.89
CA GLY A 341 -9.43 -21.39 39.22
C GLY A 341 -7.94 -21.78 39.17
N GLU A 342 -7.33 -21.75 37.98
CA GLU A 342 -5.94 -22.17 37.76
C GLU A 342 -5.03 -20.96 37.53
N GLY A 343 -3.89 -20.93 38.23
CA GLY A 343 -2.91 -19.87 38.14
C GLY A 343 -3.22 -18.66 39.02
N GLU A 344 -2.33 -17.67 39.00
CA GLU A 344 -2.45 -16.45 39.79
C GLU A 344 -2.81 -15.24 38.91
N LEU A 345 -3.56 -14.30 39.50
CA LEU A 345 -3.88 -13.03 38.86
C LEU A 345 -2.61 -12.20 38.64
N GLU A 346 -2.46 -11.70 37.42
CA GLU A 346 -1.35 -10.85 37.01
C GLU A 346 -1.65 -9.38 37.32
N GLN A 347 -0.74 -8.72 38.03
CA GLN A 347 -0.83 -7.28 38.29
C GLN A 347 -0.50 -6.49 37.03
N TYR A 348 -1.27 -5.45 36.75
CA TYR A 348 -1.06 -4.54 35.64
C TYR A 348 0.09 -3.57 35.92
N ARG A 349 1.22 -3.83 35.28
CA ARG A 349 2.46 -3.03 35.38
C ARG A 349 2.94 -2.64 33.98
N PRO A 350 2.24 -1.69 33.32
CA PRO A 350 2.54 -1.38 31.94
C PRO A 350 3.89 -0.68 31.77
N LYS A 351 4.55 -0.94 30.64
CA LYS A 351 5.79 -0.27 30.23
C LYS A 351 5.63 0.21 28.80
N PHE A 352 5.63 1.52 28.60
CA PHE A 352 5.40 2.12 27.29
C PHE A 352 6.71 2.29 26.51
N HIS A 353 6.71 1.91 25.23
CA HIS A 353 7.90 1.91 24.38
C HIS A 353 8.15 3.25 23.67
N GLY A 354 7.29 4.24 23.88
CA GLY A 354 7.48 5.60 23.41
C GLY A 354 6.31 6.13 22.60
N VAL A 355 6.55 7.26 21.92
CA VAL A 355 5.53 8.00 21.17
C VAL A 355 6.10 8.44 19.84
N MET A 356 5.24 8.47 18.83
CA MET A 356 5.57 8.96 17.52
C MET A 356 4.42 9.75 16.91
N VAL A 357 4.78 10.60 15.96
CA VAL A 357 3.83 11.43 15.23
C VAL A 357 4.30 11.58 13.80
N SER A 358 3.36 11.47 12.86
CA SER A 358 3.58 11.79 11.46
C SER A 358 3.21 13.24 11.14
N VAL A 359 3.86 13.83 10.14
CA VAL A 359 3.53 15.16 9.62
C VAL A 359 3.39 15.01 8.11
N GLY A 360 2.18 14.64 7.70
CA GLY A 360 1.89 14.13 6.36
C GLY A 360 2.54 12.77 6.12
N GLY A 361 2.55 12.34 4.86
CA GLY A 361 3.09 11.03 4.49
C GLY A 361 4.63 10.98 4.51
N ARG A 362 5.34 12.10 4.65
CA ARG A 362 6.80 12.18 4.37
C ARG A 362 7.71 12.47 5.55
N PHE A 363 7.16 12.98 6.64
CA PHE A 363 7.95 13.36 7.80
C PHE A 363 7.39 12.73 9.06
N GLY A 364 8.27 12.29 9.95
CA GLY A 364 7.89 11.77 11.26
C GLY A 364 8.83 12.23 12.35
N ALA A 365 8.36 12.19 13.58
CA ALA A 365 9.20 12.34 14.77
C ALA A 365 8.81 11.25 15.76
N ALA A 366 9.81 10.57 16.33
CA ALA A 366 9.58 9.51 17.28
C ALA A 366 10.61 9.58 18.40
N ARG A 367 10.13 9.29 19.62
CA ARG A 367 10.96 8.95 20.77
C ARG A 367 10.55 7.56 21.18
N VAL A 368 11.42 6.59 20.92
CA VAL A 368 11.13 5.16 21.12
C VAL A 368 12.28 4.48 21.83
N GLY A 369 12.01 3.40 22.54
CA GLY A 369 13.01 2.62 23.25
C GLY A 369 12.41 1.85 24.42
N THR A 370 13.26 1.51 25.39
CA THR A 370 12.83 0.86 26.63
C THR A 370 12.79 1.88 27.77
N ALA A 371 12.15 1.53 28.88
CA ALA A 371 12.01 2.43 30.04
C ALA A 371 13.34 3.04 30.54
N GLY A 372 14.46 2.32 30.37
CA GLY A 372 15.80 2.80 30.74
C GLY A 372 16.60 3.47 29.62
N HIS A 373 16.17 3.36 28.36
CA HIS A 373 16.92 3.90 27.22
C HIS A 373 15.98 4.31 26.07
N MET A 374 15.69 5.62 25.98
CA MET A 374 14.83 6.20 24.96
C MET A 374 15.65 6.99 23.94
N VAL A 375 15.54 6.62 22.66
CA VAL A 375 16.23 7.28 21.55
C VAL A 375 15.28 8.15 20.75
N ASN A 376 15.78 9.27 20.25
CA ASN A 376 15.04 10.15 19.35
C ASN A 376 15.38 9.77 17.91
N LEU A 377 14.40 9.26 17.16
CA LEU A 377 14.62 8.86 15.77
C LEU A 377 14.41 10.05 14.82
N PRO A 378 15.33 10.25 13.85
CA PRO A 378 15.11 11.23 12.80
C PRO A 378 14.05 10.72 11.80
N SER A 379 13.52 11.64 10.99
CA SER A 379 12.32 11.47 10.17
C SER A 379 12.14 10.11 9.48
N PHE A 380 13.12 9.66 8.71
CA PHE A 380 13.02 8.40 7.98
C PHE A 380 12.82 7.20 8.90
N PHE A 381 13.61 7.09 9.97
CA PHE A 381 13.50 6.00 10.94
C PHE A 381 12.24 6.13 11.82
N ALA A 382 11.79 7.35 12.10
CA ALA A 382 10.52 7.58 12.79
C ALA A 382 9.34 7.04 11.96
N MET A 383 9.31 7.32 10.65
CA MET A 383 8.27 6.78 9.76
C MET A 383 8.38 5.26 9.62
N LEU A 384 9.60 4.71 9.50
CA LEU A 384 9.81 3.26 9.48
C LEU A 384 9.24 2.60 10.75
N ALA A 385 9.51 3.18 11.91
CA ALA A 385 8.95 2.70 13.17
C ALA A 385 7.41 2.77 13.16
N LYS A 386 6.79 3.80 12.55
CA LYS A 386 5.32 3.96 12.51
C LYS A 386 4.72 2.76 11.80
N HIS A 387 5.22 2.49 10.60
CA HIS A 387 4.73 1.39 9.81
C HIS A 387 5.07 0.04 10.41
N PHE A 388 6.23 -0.12 11.05
CA PHE A 388 6.61 -1.35 11.74
C PHE A 388 5.66 -1.67 12.91
N ILE A 389 5.29 -0.68 13.72
CA ILE A 389 4.35 -0.86 14.83
C ILE A 389 2.96 -1.24 14.30
N ASN A 390 2.48 -0.60 13.23
CA ASN A 390 1.22 -1.01 12.59
C ASN A 390 1.28 -2.46 12.07
N ILE A 391 2.42 -2.88 11.50
CA ILE A 391 2.64 -4.29 11.06
C ILE A 391 2.57 -5.25 12.25
N VAL A 392 3.21 -4.92 13.37
CA VAL A 392 3.14 -5.73 14.61
C VAL A 392 1.69 -5.84 15.08
N TYR A 393 0.93 -4.74 15.07
CA TYR A 393 -0.48 -4.77 15.43
C TYR A 393 -1.30 -5.66 14.47
N PHE A 394 -1.12 -5.51 13.15
CA PHE A 394 -1.83 -6.35 12.17
C PHE A 394 -1.45 -7.82 12.30
N ALA A 395 -0.21 -8.16 12.66
CA ALA A 395 0.19 -9.53 12.95
C ALA A 395 -0.61 -10.12 14.12
N GLN A 396 -0.85 -9.32 15.18
CA GLN A 396 -1.67 -9.73 16.33
C GLN A 396 -3.15 -9.90 15.97
N VAL A 397 -3.72 -9.04 15.11
CA VAL A 397 -5.17 -8.98 14.86
C VAL A 397 -5.64 -9.75 13.62
N LEU A 398 -4.91 -9.73 12.52
CA LEU A 398 -5.35 -10.32 11.23
C LEU A 398 -4.32 -11.24 10.58
N GLY A 399 -3.10 -11.29 11.10
CA GLY A 399 -2.02 -12.08 10.53
C GLY A 399 -1.52 -11.55 9.18
N TRP A 400 -0.91 -12.45 8.40
CA TRP A 400 -0.03 -12.09 7.30
C TRP A 400 -0.73 -11.44 6.10
N ASN A 401 -1.99 -11.80 5.81
CA ASN A 401 -2.74 -11.25 4.68
C ASN A 401 -2.98 -9.74 4.81
N LYS A 402 -3.30 -9.25 6.02
CA LYS A 402 -3.47 -7.81 6.23
C LYS A 402 -2.14 -7.08 6.18
N ILE A 403 -1.05 -7.67 6.67
CA ILE A 403 0.30 -7.09 6.55
C ILE A 403 0.62 -6.84 5.08
N PHE A 404 0.37 -7.80 4.19
CA PHE A 404 0.57 -7.60 2.75
C PHE A 404 -0.34 -6.53 2.16
N SER A 405 -1.63 -6.52 2.50
CA SER A 405 -2.55 -5.48 2.04
C SER A 405 -2.11 -4.09 2.52
N TYR A 406 -1.72 -3.96 3.78
CA TYR A 406 -1.20 -2.73 4.37
C TYR A 406 0.10 -2.28 3.69
N LEU A 407 1.08 -3.17 3.54
CA LEU A 407 2.33 -2.87 2.83
C LEU A 407 2.04 -2.41 1.39
N LYS A 408 1.12 -3.09 0.69
CA LYS A 408 0.69 -2.68 -0.66
C LYS A 408 0.13 -1.25 -0.66
N HIS A 409 -0.69 -0.89 0.32
CA HIS A 409 -1.29 0.43 0.43
C HIS A 409 -0.29 1.52 0.84
N GLU A 410 0.50 1.28 1.89
CA GLU A 410 1.42 2.27 2.47
C GLU A 410 2.77 2.39 1.77
N PHE A 411 3.15 1.44 0.92
CA PHE A 411 4.47 1.44 0.27
C PHE A 411 4.39 1.43 -1.26
N PHE A 412 3.44 0.67 -1.83
CA PHE A 412 3.48 0.35 -3.27
C PHE A 412 2.38 1.02 -4.11
N THR A 413 1.23 1.39 -3.54
CA THR A 413 0.07 1.91 -4.31
C THR A 413 -0.25 3.38 -4.06
N ILE A 414 0.76 4.14 -3.61
CA ILE A 414 0.53 5.51 -3.15
C ILE A 414 0.35 6.48 -4.30
N ARG A 415 -0.80 7.16 -4.30
CA ARG A 415 -1.10 8.24 -5.25
C ARG A 415 -0.33 9.49 -4.85
N ASN A 416 0.12 10.26 -5.85
CA ASN A 416 0.71 11.58 -5.66
C ASN A 416 1.99 11.61 -4.78
N ARG A 417 2.72 10.48 -4.67
CA ARG A 417 3.99 10.37 -3.91
C ARG A 417 3.88 10.78 -2.44
N ARG A 418 2.70 10.62 -1.82
CA ARG A 418 2.46 10.91 -0.40
C ARG A 418 2.83 9.69 0.46
N SER A 419 4.08 9.24 0.39
CA SER A 419 4.62 8.13 1.19
C SER A 419 5.96 8.54 1.79
N PHE A 420 6.38 7.91 2.87
CA PHE A 420 7.65 8.30 3.51
C PHE A 420 8.86 7.84 2.69
N LEU A 421 8.67 6.78 1.91
CA LEU A 421 9.63 6.35 0.91
C LEU A 421 9.58 7.20 -0.35
N GLY A 422 8.66 8.16 -0.47
CA GLY A 422 8.51 8.99 -1.65
C GLY A 422 8.37 8.17 -2.93
N GLY A 423 8.56 8.80 -4.08
CA GLY A 423 8.52 8.13 -5.39
C GLY A 423 9.53 6.99 -5.61
N HIS A 424 10.29 6.55 -4.60
CA HIS A 424 11.29 5.48 -4.74
C HIS A 424 10.65 4.09 -4.94
N PHE A 425 9.47 3.84 -4.34
CA PHE A 425 8.66 2.61 -4.57
C PHE A 425 7.28 2.92 -5.16
N SER A 426 6.86 4.18 -5.13
CA SER A 426 5.55 4.67 -5.59
C SER A 426 5.54 4.98 -7.10
N ASN A 427 6.21 4.16 -7.90
CA ASN A 427 6.05 4.13 -9.34
C ASN A 427 5.72 2.70 -9.75
N ARG A 428 5.03 2.57 -10.90
CA ARG A 428 5.19 1.41 -11.80
C ARG A 428 6.62 0.87 -11.67
N THR A 429 6.78 -0.44 -11.45
CA THR A 429 8.05 -1.17 -11.23
C THR A 429 9.32 -0.36 -11.55
N PRO A 430 10.27 -0.17 -10.61
CA PRO A 430 11.43 0.69 -10.84
C PRO A 430 12.16 0.28 -12.12
N SER A 431 12.08 1.12 -13.16
CA SER A 431 12.54 0.75 -14.49
C SER A 431 14.06 0.57 -14.56
N PHE A 432 14.82 0.98 -13.52
CA PHE A 432 16.25 0.66 -13.41
C PHE A 432 16.52 -0.85 -13.23
N LEU A 433 15.58 -1.60 -12.64
CA LEU A 433 15.67 -3.06 -12.53
C LEU A 433 15.57 -3.74 -13.90
N LEU A 434 15.07 -3.03 -14.92
CA LEU A 434 15.03 -3.51 -16.30
C LEU A 434 16.33 -3.24 -17.06
N VAL A 435 17.26 -2.44 -16.52
CA VAL A 435 18.52 -2.08 -17.22
C VAL A 435 19.42 -3.30 -17.46
N PRO A 436 19.67 -4.20 -16.48
CA PRO A 436 20.43 -5.41 -16.74
C PRO A 436 19.80 -6.28 -17.83
N LEU A 437 18.48 -6.44 -17.80
CA LEU A 437 17.73 -7.19 -18.81
C LEU A 437 17.80 -6.52 -20.19
N ARG A 438 17.70 -5.19 -20.26
CA ARG A 438 17.80 -4.39 -21.49
C ARG A 438 19.19 -4.52 -22.12
N VAL A 439 20.24 -4.36 -21.33
CA VAL A 439 21.64 -4.48 -21.79
C VAL A 439 21.94 -5.92 -22.22
N TRP A 440 21.49 -6.92 -21.45
CA TRP A 440 21.67 -8.33 -21.79
C TRP A 440 20.95 -8.72 -23.08
N LEU A 441 19.69 -8.33 -23.23
CA LEU A 441 18.93 -8.55 -24.47
C LEU A 441 19.62 -7.88 -25.67
N GLY A 442 20.12 -6.66 -25.50
CA GLY A 442 20.88 -5.96 -26.54
C GLY A 442 22.20 -6.65 -26.89
N ALA A 443 22.94 -7.13 -25.90
CA ALA A 443 24.19 -7.86 -26.10
C ALA A 443 23.98 -9.15 -26.90
N VAL A 444 22.90 -9.88 -26.61
CA VAL A 444 22.53 -11.09 -27.35
C VAL A 444 22.20 -10.75 -28.82
N TRP A 445 21.43 -9.69 -29.09
CA TRP A 445 21.18 -9.26 -30.47
C TRP A 445 22.43 -8.82 -31.24
N VAL A 446 23.36 -8.10 -30.60
CA VAL A 446 24.65 -7.75 -31.23
C VAL A 446 25.43 -9.03 -31.53
N PHE A 447 25.48 -9.95 -30.57
CA PHE A 447 26.16 -11.21 -30.74
C PHE A 447 25.62 -12.00 -31.94
N GLU A 448 24.29 -12.06 -32.09
CA GLU A 448 23.62 -12.71 -33.22
C GLU A 448 24.03 -12.13 -34.58
N GLY A 449 23.95 -10.81 -34.70
CA GLY A 449 24.35 -10.13 -35.93
C GLY A 449 25.83 -10.35 -36.27
N VAL A 450 26.72 -10.30 -35.27
CA VAL A 450 28.15 -10.56 -35.46
C VAL A 450 28.41 -12.00 -35.91
N MET A 451 27.74 -12.99 -35.31
CA MET A 451 27.90 -14.38 -35.71
C MET A 451 27.46 -14.64 -37.15
N LYS A 452 26.42 -13.95 -37.64
CA LYS A 452 26.02 -14.03 -39.05
C LYS A 452 27.05 -13.40 -39.99
N ILE A 453 27.68 -12.30 -39.59
CA ILE A 453 28.80 -11.71 -40.35
C ILE A 453 29.96 -12.71 -40.45
N VAL A 454 30.35 -13.31 -39.32
CA VAL A 454 31.41 -14.33 -39.28
C VAL A 454 31.02 -15.55 -40.12
N GLY A 455 29.75 -15.95 -40.07
CA GLY A 455 29.16 -17.01 -40.90
C GLY A 455 29.00 -16.68 -42.38
N GLY A 456 29.50 -15.52 -42.84
CA GLY A 456 29.55 -15.18 -44.27
C GLY A 456 28.24 -14.61 -44.84
N TRP A 457 27.27 -14.23 -44.01
CA TRP A 457 25.97 -13.69 -44.48
C TRP A 457 26.07 -12.38 -45.27
N LEU A 458 27.21 -11.68 -45.22
CA LEU A 458 27.45 -10.49 -46.05
C LEU A 458 28.22 -10.79 -47.35
N ARG A 459 28.70 -12.02 -47.53
CA ARG A 459 29.58 -12.42 -48.65
C ARG A 459 28.87 -13.31 -49.67
N SER A 460 27.94 -14.15 -49.22
CA SER A 460 27.18 -15.05 -50.09
C SER A 460 25.75 -15.24 -49.59
N ALA A 461 24.84 -15.64 -50.48
CA ALA A 461 23.45 -15.90 -50.12
C ALA A 461 23.36 -17.17 -49.25
N GLN A 462 22.88 -17.01 -48.01
CA GLN A 462 22.80 -18.10 -47.01
C GLN A 462 21.35 -18.47 -46.66
N LEU A 463 20.37 -17.65 -47.04
CA LEU A 463 18.97 -17.82 -46.63
C LEU A 463 18.33 -19.13 -47.12
N SER A 464 18.64 -19.57 -48.34
CA SER A 464 18.13 -20.84 -48.88
C SER A 464 18.58 -22.05 -48.04
N GLY A 465 19.87 -22.10 -47.69
CA GLY A 465 20.41 -23.13 -46.79
C GLY A 465 19.90 -23.00 -45.36
N PHE A 466 19.70 -21.77 -44.89
CA PHE A 466 19.20 -21.49 -43.53
C PHE A 466 17.75 -21.96 -43.35
N PHE A 467 16.82 -21.57 -44.22
CA PHE A 467 15.44 -22.03 -44.15
C PHE A 467 15.30 -23.52 -44.49
N GLY A 468 16.05 -24.00 -45.50
CA GLY A 468 16.00 -25.40 -45.92
C GLY A 468 16.50 -26.38 -44.84
N SER A 469 17.54 -26.01 -44.09
CA SER A 469 18.05 -26.84 -42.98
C SER A 469 17.12 -26.89 -41.78
N ALA A 470 16.42 -25.78 -41.48
CA ALA A 470 15.40 -25.77 -40.43
C ALA A 470 14.20 -26.63 -40.83
N GLU A 471 13.72 -26.51 -42.07
CA GLU A 471 12.59 -27.31 -42.57
C GLU A 471 12.93 -28.80 -42.63
N SER A 472 14.13 -29.16 -43.12
CA SER A 472 14.57 -30.55 -43.14
C SER A 472 14.67 -31.15 -41.74
N TRP A 473 15.15 -30.37 -40.76
CA TRP A 473 15.23 -30.79 -39.36
C TRP A 473 13.86 -30.99 -38.70
N PHE A 474 12.91 -30.08 -38.89
CA PHE A 474 11.55 -30.28 -38.38
C PHE A 474 10.86 -31.46 -39.09
N SER A 475 11.00 -31.56 -40.42
CA SER A 475 10.37 -32.62 -41.22
C SER A 475 10.87 -34.02 -40.82
N SER A 476 12.15 -34.18 -40.50
CA SER A 476 12.71 -35.47 -40.11
C SER A 476 12.20 -35.97 -38.76
N ILE A 477 12.06 -35.07 -37.79
CA ILE A 477 11.47 -35.38 -36.48
C ILE A 477 9.98 -35.68 -36.62
N LEU A 478 9.28 -34.99 -37.52
CA LEU A 478 7.86 -35.22 -37.77
C LEU A 478 7.58 -36.51 -38.55
N SER A 479 8.48 -36.93 -39.44
CA SER A 479 8.36 -38.16 -40.24
C SER A 479 8.90 -39.40 -39.52
N GLY A 480 9.59 -39.23 -38.39
CA GLY A 480 10.21 -40.34 -37.63
C GLY A 480 11.37 -41.01 -38.36
N ALA A 481 12.05 -40.30 -39.27
CA ALA A 481 13.15 -40.85 -40.06
C ALA A 481 14.51 -40.56 -39.38
N ASP A 482 15.37 -41.58 -39.27
CA ASP A 482 16.75 -41.43 -38.80
C ASP A 482 17.56 -40.56 -39.78
N VAL A 483 17.96 -39.37 -39.36
CA VAL A 483 18.86 -38.50 -40.13
C VAL A 483 20.28 -38.73 -39.64
N SER A 484 21.00 -39.65 -40.28
CA SER A 484 22.44 -39.82 -40.10
C SER A 484 23.27 -38.87 -40.98
N GLY A 485 22.80 -37.64 -41.23
CA GLY A 485 23.57 -36.70 -42.05
C GLY A 485 22.96 -35.30 -42.17
N GLY A 486 23.65 -34.32 -41.57
CA GLY A 486 23.68 -32.95 -42.06
C GLY A 486 22.53 -32.02 -41.66
N ALA A 487 22.67 -31.35 -40.52
CA ALA A 487 22.22 -29.96 -40.34
C ALA A 487 22.92 -29.35 -39.12
N THR A 488 24.07 -28.71 -39.31
CA THR A 488 24.47 -27.59 -38.46
C THR A 488 23.55 -26.43 -38.79
N ALA A 489 22.33 -26.45 -38.23
CA ALA A 489 21.53 -25.23 -38.16
C ALA A 489 22.38 -24.23 -37.37
N ALA A 490 22.75 -23.13 -38.00
CA ALA A 490 23.45 -22.03 -37.35
C ALA A 490 22.57 -21.54 -36.20
N ALA A 491 22.85 -22.03 -35.00
CA ALA A 491 22.20 -21.61 -33.79
C ALA A 491 22.55 -20.13 -33.53
N PRO A 492 21.58 -19.34 -33.06
CA PRO A 492 21.90 -18.12 -32.37
C PRO A 492 22.59 -18.49 -31.05
N ASN A 493 23.92 -18.39 -31.02
CA ASN A 493 24.75 -18.79 -29.89
C ASN A 493 24.61 -17.75 -28.76
N ALA A 494 23.88 -18.00 -27.68
CA ALA A 494 24.19 -17.28 -26.44
C ALA A 494 24.03 -18.17 -25.22
N ALA A 495 25.13 -18.27 -24.48
CA ALA A 495 25.39 -19.02 -23.26
C ALA A 495 25.77 -20.52 -23.47
N ALA A 496 27.04 -20.77 -23.16
CA ALA A 496 27.78 -22.02 -23.31
C ALA A 496 27.09 -23.27 -22.75
N GLY A 497 27.15 -24.35 -23.54
CA GLY A 497 26.89 -25.71 -23.11
C GLY A 497 26.53 -26.63 -24.27
N ALA A 498 27.40 -27.60 -24.55
CA ALA A 498 27.25 -28.72 -25.48
C ALA A 498 27.54 -28.43 -26.97
N THR A 499 28.80 -28.70 -27.33
CA THR A 499 29.21 -29.41 -28.55
C THR A 499 28.07 -30.26 -29.11
N ALA A 500 27.73 -30.04 -30.38
CA ALA A 500 26.81 -30.90 -31.14
C ALA A 500 27.36 -32.32 -31.19
N GLN A 501 26.98 -33.13 -30.20
CA GLN A 501 27.18 -34.57 -30.23
C GLN A 501 26.00 -35.14 -31.00
N ALA A 502 26.29 -35.62 -32.22
CA ALA A 502 25.37 -36.44 -32.99
C ALA A 502 24.99 -37.66 -32.13
N ALA A 503 23.80 -37.62 -31.54
CA ALA A 503 23.26 -38.71 -30.74
C ALA A 503 22.03 -39.24 -31.48
N SER A 504 22.17 -40.44 -32.01
CA SER A 504 21.12 -41.28 -32.58
C SER A 504 20.11 -41.67 -31.50
N ALA A 505 19.08 -40.85 -31.30
CA ALA A 505 17.89 -41.23 -30.57
C ALA A 505 16.70 -40.45 -31.15
N ALA A 506 15.78 -41.16 -31.83
CA ALA A 506 14.65 -40.63 -32.57
C ALA A 506 13.97 -39.44 -31.85
N GLY A 507 14.16 -38.24 -32.39
CA GLY A 507 13.44 -37.05 -31.96
C GLY A 507 11.93 -37.28 -32.03
N ARG A 508 11.16 -36.58 -31.18
CA ARG A 508 9.72 -36.79 -31.07
C ARG A 508 8.94 -35.49 -31.23
N ALA A 509 7.88 -35.54 -32.04
CA ALA A 509 6.85 -34.52 -32.08
C ALA A 509 5.97 -34.60 -30.81
N LEU A 510 5.93 -33.51 -30.05
CA LEU A 510 5.12 -33.37 -28.84
C LEU A 510 3.78 -32.72 -29.14
N ILE A 511 3.80 -31.70 -30.00
CA ILE A 511 2.60 -31.05 -30.54
C ILE A 511 2.77 -30.95 -32.05
N ASN A 512 1.75 -31.40 -32.77
CA ASN A 512 1.67 -31.28 -34.20
C ASN A 512 0.20 -31.13 -34.59
N ARG A 513 -0.31 -29.90 -34.51
CA ARG A 513 -1.73 -29.61 -34.71
C ARG A 513 -1.92 -28.56 -35.79
N ASN A 514 -2.70 -28.91 -36.79
CA ASN A 514 -3.19 -27.96 -37.77
C ASN A 514 -4.41 -27.23 -37.18
N VAL A 515 -4.44 -25.90 -37.30
CA VAL A 515 -5.53 -25.05 -36.84
C VAL A 515 -6.21 -24.45 -38.05
N LEU A 516 -7.39 -25.00 -38.38
CA LEU A 516 -8.29 -24.50 -39.43
C LEU A 516 -7.66 -24.38 -40.83
N ASP A 517 -6.58 -25.13 -41.12
CA ASP A 517 -5.78 -25.02 -42.36
C ASP A 517 -5.13 -23.64 -42.59
N ILE A 518 -5.11 -22.79 -41.56
CA ILE A 518 -4.52 -21.44 -41.62
C ILE A 518 -3.06 -21.49 -41.15
N PHE A 519 -2.77 -22.25 -40.10
CA PHE A 519 -1.42 -22.45 -39.58
C PHE A 519 -1.31 -23.73 -38.75
N ARG A 520 -0.10 -24.27 -38.64
CA ARG A 520 0.22 -25.51 -37.94
C ARG A 520 1.18 -25.25 -36.78
N ILE A 521 0.78 -25.65 -35.57
CA ILE A 521 1.59 -25.53 -34.36
C ILE A 521 2.43 -26.79 -34.21
N ILE A 522 3.75 -26.62 -34.19
CA ILE A 522 4.74 -27.69 -34.13
C ILE A 522 5.62 -27.48 -32.89
N PHE A 523 5.66 -28.47 -32.01
CA PHE A 523 6.57 -28.51 -30.86
C PHE A 523 7.27 -29.86 -30.85
N VAL A 524 8.59 -29.85 -30.90
CA VAL A 524 9.42 -31.04 -31.06
C VAL A 524 10.50 -31.10 -29.99
N SER A 525 10.94 -32.31 -29.68
CA SER A 525 12.14 -32.58 -28.88
C SER A 525 13.15 -33.35 -29.73
N ALA A 526 14.39 -32.87 -29.78
CA ALA A 526 15.49 -33.51 -30.49
C ALA A 526 15.92 -34.84 -29.86
N LYS A 527 15.60 -35.04 -28.56
CA LYS A 527 15.91 -36.24 -27.77
C LYS A 527 14.66 -36.82 -27.11
N PRO A 528 14.71 -38.06 -26.61
CA PRO A 528 13.68 -38.57 -25.71
C PRO A 528 13.44 -37.61 -24.53
N VAL A 529 12.19 -37.36 -24.19
CA VAL A 529 11.77 -36.37 -23.16
C VAL A 529 12.46 -36.59 -21.81
N SER A 530 12.79 -37.84 -21.47
CA SER A 530 13.49 -38.21 -20.23
C SER A 530 14.96 -37.77 -20.18
N GLN A 531 15.56 -37.43 -21.32
CA GLN A 531 16.97 -37.03 -21.47
C GLN A 531 17.12 -35.63 -22.09
N ALA A 532 16.01 -34.99 -22.45
CA ALA A 532 15.99 -33.70 -23.11
C ALA A 532 16.16 -32.53 -22.11
N THR A 533 17.02 -31.59 -22.46
CA THR A 533 17.18 -30.30 -21.78
C THR A 533 16.44 -29.19 -22.54
N LEU A 534 16.35 -27.97 -21.98
CA LEU A 534 15.65 -26.85 -22.63
C LEU A 534 16.17 -26.55 -24.05
N SER A 535 17.45 -26.79 -24.35
CA SER A 535 18.03 -26.58 -25.69
C SER A 535 17.60 -27.63 -26.71
N ASP A 536 17.09 -28.78 -26.26
CA ASP A 536 16.63 -29.86 -27.15
C ASP A 536 15.18 -29.65 -27.61
N TYR A 537 14.45 -28.68 -27.04
CA TYR A 537 13.07 -28.36 -27.41
C TYR A 537 13.00 -27.19 -28.39
N ALA A 538 12.23 -27.35 -29.46
CA ALA A 538 11.97 -26.28 -30.43
C ALA A 538 10.48 -26.14 -30.74
N PHE A 539 10.07 -24.90 -30.97
CA PHE A 539 8.70 -24.51 -31.26
C PHE A 539 8.63 -23.72 -32.58
N LYS A 540 7.70 -24.09 -33.45
CA LYS A 540 7.44 -23.46 -34.74
C LYS A 540 5.94 -23.28 -34.96
N ILE A 541 5.56 -22.14 -35.53
CA ILE A 541 4.21 -21.91 -36.06
C ILE A 541 4.33 -21.87 -37.58
N ASP A 542 4.01 -22.97 -38.22
CA ASP A 542 4.12 -23.10 -39.67
C ASP A 542 2.92 -22.45 -40.36
N ILE A 543 3.15 -21.43 -41.18
CA ILE A 543 2.10 -20.66 -41.86
C ILE A 543 2.27 -20.83 -43.38
N PRO A 544 1.43 -21.62 -44.07
CA PRO A 544 1.58 -21.93 -45.49
C PRO A 544 1.65 -20.70 -46.40
N LEU A 545 0.86 -19.65 -46.10
CA LEU A 545 0.88 -18.39 -46.84
C LEU A 545 2.23 -17.67 -46.73
N LEU A 546 2.82 -17.66 -45.53
CA LEU A 546 4.12 -17.04 -45.29
C LEU A 546 5.24 -17.83 -45.96
N ASN A 547 5.20 -19.17 -45.90
CA ASN A 547 6.15 -20.02 -46.59
C ASN A 547 6.12 -19.77 -48.10
N SER A 548 4.92 -19.68 -48.70
CA SER A 548 4.79 -19.37 -50.13
C SER A 548 5.37 -17.99 -50.48
N PHE A 549 5.20 -17.00 -49.60
CA PHE A 549 5.83 -15.69 -49.78
C PHE A 549 7.37 -15.78 -49.70
N ILE A 550 7.91 -16.53 -48.74
CA ILE A 550 9.35 -16.73 -48.61
C ILE A 550 9.92 -17.40 -49.86
N ASP A 551 9.30 -18.48 -50.34
CA ASP A 551 9.78 -19.20 -51.51
C ASP A 551 9.70 -18.37 -52.79
N LYS A 552 8.57 -17.67 -53.00
CA LYS A 552 8.30 -16.94 -54.26
C LYS A 552 8.85 -15.52 -54.31
N VAL A 553 9.16 -14.91 -53.18
CA VAL A 553 9.60 -13.51 -53.11
C VAL A 553 10.99 -13.40 -52.50
N VAL A 554 11.22 -14.01 -51.34
CA VAL A 554 12.49 -13.88 -50.60
C VAL A 554 13.59 -14.74 -51.23
N LEU A 555 13.26 -15.99 -51.57
CA LEU A 555 14.19 -16.96 -52.16
C LEU A 555 14.24 -16.91 -53.68
N ALA A 556 13.40 -16.11 -54.34
CA ALA A 556 13.25 -16.05 -55.79
C ALA A 556 14.53 -15.68 -56.57
N GLY A 557 15.45 -14.96 -55.94
CA GLY A 557 16.72 -14.59 -56.58
C GLY A 557 17.80 -14.20 -55.58
N THR A 558 19.05 -14.46 -55.94
CA THR A 558 20.24 -14.22 -55.11
C THR A 558 20.37 -12.76 -54.66
N GLY A 559 19.94 -11.80 -55.49
CA GLY A 559 19.91 -10.38 -55.14
C GLY A 559 18.96 -10.03 -53.99
N VAL A 560 17.73 -10.56 -54.02
CA VAL A 560 16.73 -10.36 -52.95
C VAL A 560 17.17 -11.06 -51.67
N GLN A 561 17.72 -12.28 -51.77
CA GLN A 561 18.27 -13.00 -50.63
C GLN A 561 19.40 -12.21 -49.95
N THR A 562 20.32 -11.67 -50.76
CA THR A 562 21.46 -10.89 -50.25
C THR A 562 21.01 -9.57 -49.63
N ALA A 563 20.02 -8.89 -50.21
CA ALA A 563 19.44 -7.69 -49.63
C ALA A 563 18.73 -7.98 -48.29
N MET A 564 17.89 -9.01 -48.22
CA MET A 564 17.15 -9.34 -47.00
C MET A 564 18.05 -9.81 -45.86
N GLN A 565 19.04 -10.68 -46.14
CA GLN A 565 19.98 -11.12 -45.10
C GLN A 565 20.85 -9.97 -44.59
N THR A 566 21.21 -9.01 -45.46
CA THR A 566 21.92 -7.79 -45.06
C THR A 566 21.05 -6.93 -44.14
N ILE A 567 19.77 -6.77 -44.45
CA ILE A 567 18.81 -6.04 -43.61
C ILE A 567 18.64 -6.72 -42.25
N ILE A 568 18.54 -8.05 -42.20
CA ILE A 568 18.43 -8.82 -40.95
C ILE A 568 19.67 -8.59 -40.09
N VAL A 569 20.87 -8.78 -40.63
CA VAL A 569 22.13 -8.58 -39.90
C VAL A 569 22.26 -7.14 -39.39
N ALA A 570 21.94 -6.16 -40.23
CA ALA A 570 21.96 -4.75 -39.83
C ALA A 570 20.93 -4.47 -38.72
N ALA A 571 19.71 -5.01 -38.82
CA ALA A 571 18.67 -4.85 -37.82
C ALA A 571 19.08 -5.43 -36.46
N GLU A 572 19.67 -6.62 -36.43
CA GLU A 572 20.11 -7.28 -35.18
C GLU A 572 21.19 -6.46 -34.46
N ILE A 573 22.18 -5.95 -35.20
CA ILE A 573 23.23 -5.10 -34.65
C ILE A 573 22.66 -3.76 -34.17
N LEU A 574 21.82 -3.11 -34.97
CA LEU A 574 21.24 -1.81 -34.63
C LEU A 574 20.30 -1.88 -33.41
N ILE A 575 19.44 -2.91 -33.36
CA ILE A 575 18.59 -3.20 -32.20
C ILE A 575 19.45 -3.45 -30.98
N GLY A 576 20.48 -4.28 -31.12
CA GLY A 576 21.37 -4.63 -30.02
C GLY A 576 22.07 -3.41 -29.42
N LEU A 577 22.70 -2.58 -30.26
CA LEU A 577 23.35 -1.34 -29.85
C LEU A 577 22.36 -0.32 -29.27
N SER A 578 21.17 -0.21 -29.87
CA SER A 578 20.07 0.63 -29.40
C SER A 578 19.60 0.24 -27.99
N LEU A 579 19.43 -1.06 -27.71
CA LEU A 579 19.02 -1.55 -26.40
C LEU A 579 20.12 -1.39 -25.35
N ILE A 580 21.39 -1.63 -25.71
CA ILE A 580 22.54 -1.40 -24.82
C ILE A 580 22.62 0.09 -24.44
N GLY A 581 22.67 0.97 -25.44
CA GLY A 581 22.73 2.42 -25.24
C GLY A 581 21.43 3.03 -24.70
N GLY A 582 20.33 2.29 -24.73
CA GLY A 582 19.00 2.76 -24.36
C GLY A 582 18.49 3.91 -25.23
N LEU A 583 18.81 3.90 -26.54
CA LEU A 583 18.35 4.88 -27.54
C LEU A 583 17.30 4.22 -28.44
N PHE A 584 16.08 4.75 -28.53
CA PHE A 584 14.94 4.13 -29.21
C PHE A 584 14.54 2.76 -28.65
N SER A 585 14.64 2.57 -27.34
CA SER A 585 14.46 1.26 -26.71
C SER A 585 13.09 0.65 -27.01
N THR A 586 12.02 1.45 -26.98
CA THR A 586 10.66 0.98 -27.29
C THR A 586 10.52 0.47 -28.71
N LEU A 587 11.10 1.17 -29.68
CA LEU A 587 11.09 0.75 -31.08
C LEU A 587 11.89 -0.54 -31.25
N SER A 588 13.11 -0.59 -30.71
CA SER A 588 13.99 -1.76 -30.82
C SER A 588 13.43 -2.99 -30.12
N SER A 589 12.77 -2.83 -28.98
CA SER A 589 12.02 -3.90 -28.32
C SER A 589 10.83 -4.37 -29.15
N ALA A 590 10.07 -3.47 -29.79
CA ALA A 590 8.98 -3.86 -30.68
C ALA A 590 9.50 -4.63 -31.90
N VAL A 591 10.60 -4.17 -32.51
CA VAL A 591 11.22 -4.88 -33.64
C VAL A 591 11.81 -6.22 -33.18
N SER A 592 12.38 -6.32 -31.98
CA SER A 592 12.81 -7.61 -31.40
C SER A 592 11.66 -8.61 -31.30
N ILE A 593 10.47 -8.17 -30.85
CA ILE A 593 9.27 -9.01 -30.78
C ILE A 593 8.88 -9.49 -32.17
N VAL A 594 8.88 -8.60 -33.17
CA VAL A 594 8.56 -8.93 -34.57
C VAL A 594 9.57 -9.91 -35.15
N LEU A 595 10.88 -9.73 -34.94
CA LEU A 595 11.91 -10.66 -35.41
C LEU A 595 11.80 -12.02 -34.73
N MET A 596 11.55 -12.06 -33.43
CA MET A 596 11.30 -13.32 -32.71
C MET A 596 10.05 -14.03 -33.26
N ALA A 597 8.95 -13.30 -33.50
CA ALA A 597 7.76 -13.84 -34.12
C ALA A 597 8.06 -14.38 -35.53
N MET A 598 8.84 -13.65 -36.32
CA MET A 598 9.29 -14.09 -37.65
C MET A 598 10.07 -15.40 -37.56
N PHE A 599 11.03 -15.54 -36.64
CA PHE A 599 11.78 -16.79 -36.45
C PHE A 599 10.87 -17.95 -36.01
N VAL A 600 9.95 -17.73 -35.08
CA VAL A 600 8.95 -18.73 -34.70
C VAL A 600 8.14 -19.21 -35.91
N THR A 601 7.80 -18.30 -36.82
CA THR A 601 6.97 -18.62 -37.99
C THR A 601 7.74 -19.17 -39.20
N THR A 602 9.07 -19.14 -39.18
CA THR A 602 9.91 -19.53 -40.32
C THR A 602 10.81 -20.71 -39.98
N THR A 603 11.86 -20.48 -39.19
CA THR A 603 12.83 -21.50 -38.79
C THR A 603 12.46 -22.24 -37.50
N GLY A 604 11.48 -21.74 -36.75
CA GLY A 604 11.26 -22.13 -35.36
C GLY A 604 12.27 -21.49 -34.39
N LEU A 605 11.95 -21.56 -33.10
CA LEU A 605 12.83 -21.12 -32.01
C LEU A 605 13.03 -22.23 -30.99
N TYR A 606 14.26 -22.35 -30.48
CA TYR A 606 14.56 -23.18 -29.32
C TYR A 606 14.01 -22.55 -28.05
N LEU A 607 13.60 -23.38 -27.09
CA LEU A 607 13.01 -22.91 -25.83
C LEU A 607 14.00 -22.07 -25.00
N THR A 608 15.31 -22.29 -25.18
CA THR A 608 16.39 -21.46 -24.61
C THR A 608 16.43 -20.03 -25.13
N THR A 609 15.80 -19.73 -26.27
CA THR A 609 15.77 -18.38 -26.86
C THR A 609 14.46 -17.65 -26.57
N PHE A 610 13.42 -18.35 -26.09
CA PHE A 610 12.10 -17.75 -25.82
C PHE A 610 12.12 -16.62 -24.76
N TRP A 611 13.09 -16.62 -23.85
CA TRP A 611 13.22 -15.53 -22.88
C TRP A 611 13.44 -14.18 -23.58
N MET A 612 14.03 -14.13 -24.78
CA MET A 612 14.22 -12.89 -25.53
C MET A 612 12.88 -12.24 -25.90
N PHE A 613 11.86 -13.04 -26.20
CA PHE A 613 10.50 -12.56 -26.49
C PHE A 613 9.89 -11.88 -25.27
N PHE A 614 9.93 -12.55 -24.10
CA PHE A 614 9.43 -12.00 -22.84
C PHE A 614 10.29 -10.82 -22.35
N GLY A 615 11.59 -10.87 -22.55
CA GLY A 615 12.53 -9.79 -22.25
C GLY A 615 12.22 -8.55 -23.07
N ALA A 616 11.98 -8.69 -24.37
CA ALA A 616 11.59 -7.60 -25.25
C ALA A 616 10.25 -6.98 -24.85
N ILE A 617 9.26 -7.79 -24.43
CA ILE A 617 7.99 -7.28 -23.86
C ILE A 617 8.23 -6.50 -22.57
N ALA A 618 9.06 -7.03 -21.66
CA ALA A 618 9.34 -6.41 -20.38
C ALA A 618 10.06 -5.06 -20.52
N VAL A 619 10.92 -4.90 -21.53
CA VAL A 619 11.66 -3.66 -21.78
C VAL A 619 10.98 -2.72 -22.79
N LEU A 620 9.79 -3.08 -23.29
CA LEU A 620 9.07 -2.33 -24.33
C LEU A 620 8.75 -0.90 -23.91
N PHE A 621 8.41 -0.65 -22.65
CA PHE A 621 7.99 0.68 -22.17
C PHE A 621 8.90 1.22 -21.07
N GLY A 622 9.48 2.39 -21.30
CA GLY A 622 10.20 3.17 -20.29
C GLY A 622 11.61 2.68 -19.93
N ALA A 623 12.05 1.52 -20.45
CA ALA A 623 13.35 0.95 -20.13
C ALA A 623 14.54 1.81 -20.61
N GLY A 624 14.43 2.49 -21.75
CA GLY A 624 15.48 3.38 -22.28
C GLY A 624 15.66 4.67 -21.50
N THR A 625 14.62 5.13 -20.78
CA THR A 625 14.64 6.41 -20.05
C THR A 625 15.46 6.34 -18.76
N VAL A 626 15.92 5.15 -18.37
CA VAL A 626 16.70 4.92 -17.15
C VAL A 626 18.07 4.38 -17.53
N PHE A 627 19.14 5.11 -17.18
CA PHE A 627 20.52 4.82 -17.62
C PHE A 627 20.63 4.54 -19.13
N GLY A 628 19.93 5.32 -19.96
CA GLY A 628 19.90 5.18 -21.41
C GLY A 628 19.69 6.51 -22.11
N LEU A 629 20.03 6.57 -23.40
CA LEU A 629 20.00 7.79 -24.20
C LEU A 629 18.59 8.32 -24.48
N ASP A 630 17.54 7.52 -24.34
CA ASP A 630 16.14 7.94 -24.44
C ASP A 630 15.75 8.96 -23.39
N TYR A 631 16.48 9.01 -22.26
CA TYR A 631 16.34 10.09 -21.29
C TYR A 631 16.55 11.47 -21.93
N TYR A 632 17.48 11.57 -22.88
CA TYR A 632 17.80 12.80 -23.62
C TYR A 632 17.04 12.90 -24.95
N ALA A 633 16.92 11.79 -25.68
CA ALA A 633 16.35 11.76 -27.02
C ALA A 633 14.80 11.89 -26.99
N ALA A 634 14.10 11.24 -26.07
CA ALA A 634 12.63 11.23 -26.06
C ALA A 634 12.02 12.63 -25.84
N PRO A 635 12.51 13.47 -24.90
CA PRO A 635 12.01 14.84 -24.76
C PRO A 635 12.31 15.70 -26.00
N LEU A 636 13.47 15.51 -26.64
CA LEU A 636 13.85 16.24 -27.85
C LEU A 636 12.93 15.86 -29.02
N LEU A 637 12.71 14.57 -29.24
CA LEU A 637 11.81 14.05 -30.27
C LEU A 637 10.37 14.49 -30.03
N LYS A 638 9.89 14.49 -28.78
CA LYS A 638 8.55 15.02 -28.43
C LYS A 638 8.42 16.51 -28.75
N ARG A 639 9.46 17.32 -28.51
CA ARG A 639 9.48 18.74 -28.91
C ARG A 639 9.50 18.94 -30.43
N LEU A 640 10.16 18.06 -31.18
CA LEU A 640 10.14 18.09 -32.64
C LEU A 640 8.79 17.62 -33.20
N TRP A 641 8.22 16.55 -32.63
CA TRP A 641 6.91 15.99 -32.98
C TRP A 641 5.78 17.00 -32.80
N THR A 642 5.78 17.71 -31.67
CA THR A 642 4.79 18.77 -31.35
C THR A 642 4.93 20.02 -32.23
N ARG A 643 5.99 20.16 -33.04
CA ARG A 643 6.14 21.25 -34.03
C ARG A 643 5.54 20.91 -35.39
N LEU A 644 5.23 19.64 -35.66
CA LEU A 644 4.62 19.21 -36.91
C LEU A 644 3.15 19.67 -36.96
N GLY A 645 2.79 20.42 -38.00
CA GLY A 645 1.46 21.04 -38.13
C GLY A 645 0.31 20.03 -38.16
N TRP A 646 0.52 18.84 -38.72
CA TRP A 646 -0.49 17.78 -38.78
C TRP A 646 -0.69 17.08 -37.42
N VAL A 647 0.36 16.95 -36.60
CA VAL A 647 0.28 16.38 -35.25
C VAL A 647 -0.60 17.24 -34.33
N ARG A 648 -0.46 18.57 -34.42
CA ARG A 648 -1.30 19.52 -33.67
C ARG A 648 -2.77 19.46 -34.08
N ARG A 649 -3.05 19.28 -35.38
CA ARG A 649 -4.43 19.19 -35.91
C ARG A 649 -5.13 17.90 -35.50
N LEU A 650 -4.38 16.80 -35.36
CA LEU A 650 -4.94 15.48 -35.03
C LEU A 650 -4.91 15.17 -33.53
N TYR A 651 -4.49 16.10 -32.68
CA TYR A 651 -4.40 15.91 -31.21
C TYR A 651 -3.51 14.73 -30.76
N ILE A 652 -2.63 14.22 -31.61
CA ILE A 652 -1.71 13.08 -31.36
C ILE A 652 -0.50 13.52 -30.50
N TYR A 653 -0.71 14.47 -29.60
CA TYR A 653 0.30 15.03 -28.71
C TYR A 653 -0.14 15.03 -27.23
N HIS A 654 -1.39 14.68 -26.93
CA HIS A 654 -1.88 14.52 -25.57
C HIS A 654 -1.45 13.15 -25.01
N ASP A 655 -0.85 13.16 -23.80
CA ASP A 655 -0.42 11.97 -23.04
C ASP A 655 -1.59 11.29 -22.31
#